data_AF-A0A2G9UER3-F1
#
_entry.id   AF-A0A2G9UER3-F1
#
_cell.length_a   1.000
_cell.length_b   1.000
_cell.length_c   1.000
_cell.angle_alpha   90.00
_cell.angle_beta   90.00
_cell.angle_gamma   90.00
#
_symmetry.space_group_name_H-M   'P 1'
#
loop_
_entity.id
_entity.type
_entity.pdbx_description
1 polymer ?
#
loop_
_entity_poly.entity_id
_entity_poly.type
_entity_poly.pdbx_seq_one_letter_code
_entity_poly.pdbx_strand_id
1 'polypeptide(L)'
;MYKVLRSYSKKAERKQEVSRGADRNGHVSSANYYDEGGHHFKGQNGHAANGQLLAVDNRHLSNAYAGQAFSESSSYETREHFERKVQRVKKTRGERERSRSSRRGEEVSEALHASDASSARDALLQWARKVTSGYPRVNVTNFSSSWKDGLAFNAILHRYRPNLIDWNKSNLADLISRLSRGIGITNEKLDLILTRIEEVESRVDTARPGEIERTVNEIVDDLNALEVPIGGFFDDVEELKSQNHPEANDFYRQVYGLHQRRTAYLDRLTNQLLVRLGVRTETLRKENASRLESIRTSSFNRVQECIEWVRVRLEKLSEMEFLEDLETLEEMFEQHKLDNRDIQDFRQNVDECIARQEELRRTNEHFWDLLNASQKPPEPDHAHLFDGQIGELLRKLEDAWRKLNDNAGKPISRTPGELESVIMSHKSFEDALQGLDADVANVKELFRQLPNPTPTQRVNNDRLSSLWEDLWDLSRMYVERIKVLESVLNGILEVSDIVKAHEITLNSFDDLPAALDKLRGHHSQLLEMNMVLQQQQTVIDSLNKNVALLRQHVARTRIGQSSHPDVDRLEDEVQQLNVRWENVCTQVAERLKAAERALQTQMVYRSEYENEMAWLDRVEETINKLRKPEDLRPEQYQQQLDLLVAEYAQLQERTEAIENVNREGGKFIREAKGYDSRMGQFHDSIVGIHGPAIKQEFRRTKPQPKNEQYQQQLDLLVAEYAQLQERTEAIENVNREGGKFIREAKGYDSRMGQFHDSIVGIHGPAVKQEFRRTKPQPKNGAQIVTEELEALNRRFAQLSSLILERRNTMQVLIQNWKRQKQEEEDMRKADEEAKRRAFEAARLKALEDADRLRKEREAAEAARQERRRREEEDRLRRQREKDDEDRRRREEEERRRREEEEKRRKQVGISLLSELLRV
;
A
#
# COMPACT_ATOMS: atom_id res chain seq x y z
N MET A 1 31.92 -31.91 -13.35
CA MET A 1 32.13 -33.36 -13.55
C MET A 1 31.82 -33.69 -15.01
N TYR A 2 32.80 -34.12 -15.82
CA TYR A 2 32.69 -35.27 -16.74
C TYR A 2 34.03 -35.55 -17.46
N LYS A 3 34.55 -36.78 -17.33
CA LYS A 3 35.64 -37.39 -18.13
C LYS A 3 36.97 -36.62 -18.34
N VAL A 4 37.94 -36.83 -17.44
CA VAL A 4 39.23 -37.49 -17.78
C VAL A 4 39.68 -38.30 -16.56
N LEU A 5 39.74 -39.63 -16.70
CA LEU A 5 40.52 -40.66 -15.94
C LEU A 5 40.44 -40.67 -14.37
N ARG A 6 40.30 -41.81 -13.67
CA ARG A 6 41.17 -43.00 -13.58
C ARG A 6 42.61 -42.63 -13.13
N SER A 7 43.26 -43.33 -12.20
CA SER A 7 42.91 -44.54 -11.42
C SER A 7 43.86 -44.66 -10.21
N TYR A 8 43.90 -45.81 -9.53
CA TYR A 8 44.57 -46.07 -8.23
C TYR A 8 43.88 -45.37 -7.04
N SER A 9 43.66 -46.00 -5.87
CA SER A 9 43.80 -47.42 -5.50
C SER A 9 42.57 -47.91 -4.73
N LYS A 10 42.37 -49.23 -4.61
CA LYS A 10 41.16 -49.85 -4.02
C LYS A 10 41.53 -51.09 -3.20
N LYS A 11 41.10 -51.12 -1.93
CA LYS A 11 40.95 -52.24 -0.95
C LYS A 11 41.29 -51.71 0.47
N ALA A 12 40.73 -52.23 1.57
CA ALA A 12 39.55 -53.09 1.76
C ALA A 12 39.14 -53.14 3.25
N GLU A 13 37.94 -53.69 3.51
CA GLU A 13 37.54 -54.51 4.68
C GLU A 13 37.78 -53.98 6.12
N ARG A 14 36.74 -53.66 6.91
CA ARG A 14 35.61 -54.46 7.45
C ARG A 14 35.89 -55.03 8.86
N LYS A 15 35.04 -54.64 9.81
CA LYS A 15 34.45 -55.41 10.94
C LYS A 15 33.34 -54.49 11.53
N GLN A 16 32.07 -54.86 11.68
CA GLN A 16 31.37 -56.05 12.17
C GLN A 16 30.98 -55.92 13.66
N GLU A 17 29.68 -55.71 13.88
CA GLU A 17 28.76 -56.11 14.97
C GLU A 17 29.27 -56.21 16.43
N VAL A 18 28.56 -55.55 17.36
CA VAL A 18 27.82 -56.18 18.49
C VAL A 18 26.95 -55.13 19.22
N SER A 19 25.89 -55.56 19.91
CA SER A 19 24.78 -54.73 20.43
C SER A 19 24.67 -54.68 21.96
N ARG A 20 23.93 -53.66 22.47
CA ARG A 20 23.22 -53.49 23.78
C ARG A 20 23.59 -52.18 24.52
N GLY A 21 22.68 -51.47 25.19
CA GLY A 21 21.21 -51.58 25.17
C GLY A 21 20.47 -50.96 26.39
N ALA A 22 19.26 -50.43 26.15
CA ALA A 22 18.15 -50.17 27.09
C ALA A 22 16.90 -49.85 26.20
N ASP A 23 15.72 -50.48 26.29
CA ASP A 23 14.70 -50.59 27.36
C ASP A 23 13.93 -49.27 27.66
N ARG A 24 12.57 -49.24 27.76
CA ARG A 24 11.51 -50.18 27.32
C ARG A 24 10.09 -49.56 27.43
N ASN A 25 9.19 -49.82 26.47
CA ASN A 25 7.71 -49.62 26.47
C ASN A 25 7.14 -48.19 26.71
N GLY A 26 5.95 -47.81 26.20
CA GLY A 26 5.07 -48.48 25.22
C GLY A 26 3.59 -48.00 25.25
N HIS A 27 2.78 -48.40 24.24
CA HIS A 27 1.31 -48.22 24.10
C HIS A 27 0.81 -46.75 23.83
N VAL A 28 -0.30 -46.46 23.13
CA VAL A 28 -1.49 -47.22 22.64
C VAL A 28 -1.83 -46.88 21.15
N SER A 29 -2.58 -47.78 20.47
CA SER A 29 -3.39 -47.74 19.21
C SER A 29 -3.53 -46.44 18.36
N SER A 30 -3.60 -46.47 17.01
CA SER A 30 -4.54 -47.18 16.07
C SER A 30 -6.01 -46.69 16.11
N ALA A 31 -6.75 -46.50 15.00
CA ALA A 31 -6.44 -46.72 13.56
C ALA A 31 -7.37 -45.92 12.59
N ASN A 32 -7.03 -45.99 11.29
CA ASN A 32 -7.78 -45.87 10.01
C ASN A 32 -9.33 -45.76 10.05
N TYR A 33 -10.05 -45.22 9.04
CA TYR A 33 -10.12 -45.74 7.65
C TYR A 33 -11.02 -44.88 6.71
N TYR A 34 -10.87 -45.07 5.38
CA TYR A 34 -11.83 -44.82 4.27
C TYR A 34 -12.26 -43.36 3.92
N ASP A 35 -12.64 -43.00 2.69
CA ASP A 35 -12.25 -43.44 1.32
C ASP A 35 -12.76 -42.42 0.25
N GLU A 36 -12.35 -42.61 -1.02
CA GLU A 36 -12.90 -42.07 -2.29
C GLU A 36 -13.03 -40.54 -2.48
N GLY A 37 -12.88 -39.96 -3.69
CA GLY A 37 -12.49 -40.53 -4.99
C GLY A 37 -12.75 -39.54 -6.16
N GLY A 38 -12.26 -39.86 -7.37
CA GLY A 38 -12.69 -39.21 -8.63
C GLY A 38 -11.60 -38.47 -9.44
N HIS A 39 -11.36 -38.93 -10.68
CA HIS A 39 -10.51 -38.27 -11.70
C HIS A 39 -11.34 -37.86 -12.92
N HIS A 40 -11.00 -36.74 -13.59
CA HIS A 40 -10.61 -36.67 -15.03
C HIS A 40 -10.63 -35.21 -15.55
N PHE A 41 -10.15 -34.83 -16.74
CA PHE A 41 -8.92 -35.11 -17.52
C PHE A 41 -9.13 -34.50 -18.92
N LYS A 42 -8.34 -33.50 -19.36
CA LYS A 42 -7.93 -33.26 -20.77
C LYS A 42 -7.12 -31.96 -20.98
N GLY A 43 -6.14 -32.06 -21.86
CA GLY A 43 -5.50 -30.95 -22.58
C GLY A 43 -5.09 -31.46 -23.97
N GLN A 44 -4.99 -30.59 -24.98
CA GLN A 44 -4.69 -30.99 -26.36
C GLN A 44 -3.81 -29.96 -27.09
N ASN A 45 -3.13 -30.40 -28.15
CA ASN A 45 -1.99 -29.69 -28.75
C ASN A 45 -2.38 -28.67 -29.85
N GLY A 46 -1.79 -27.48 -29.76
CA GLY A 46 -0.78 -26.98 -30.70
C GLY A 46 -1.12 -26.67 -32.17
N HIS A 47 -0.62 -25.53 -32.64
CA HIS A 47 -0.27 -25.27 -34.05
C HIS A 47 0.90 -24.26 -34.13
N ALA A 48 1.71 -24.31 -35.19
CA ALA A 48 2.81 -23.38 -35.44
C ALA A 48 3.08 -23.23 -36.96
N ALA A 49 3.13 -21.98 -37.44
CA ALA A 49 3.56 -21.55 -38.79
C ALA A 49 3.42 -20.01 -38.89
N ASN A 50 4.14 -19.26 -39.73
CA ASN A 50 5.50 -19.42 -40.30
C ASN A 50 5.95 -18.05 -40.89
N GLY A 51 7.26 -17.77 -40.96
CA GLY A 51 7.82 -16.55 -41.55
C GLY A 51 7.80 -15.30 -40.65
N GLN A 52 8.55 -14.24 -40.94
CA GLN A 52 9.40 -13.98 -42.11
C GLN A 52 10.69 -13.24 -41.74
N LEU A 53 11.78 -13.55 -42.46
CA LEU A 53 13.10 -12.93 -42.30
C LEU A 53 13.15 -11.56 -42.99
N LEU A 54 13.85 -10.58 -42.40
CA LEU A 54 14.55 -9.53 -43.16
C LEU A 54 15.62 -8.85 -42.29
N ALA A 55 16.89 -9.03 -42.65
CA ALA A 55 18.01 -8.22 -42.19
C ALA A 55 18.58 -7.48 -43.40
N VAL A 56 18.98 -6.21 -43.23
CA VAL A 56 19.58 -5.40 -44.30
C VAL A 56 20.79 -4.67 -43.73
N ASP A 57 21.96 -5.06 -44.22
CA ASP A 57 23.25 -4.45 -43.93
C ASP A 57 23.74 -3.70 -45.17
N ASN A 58 24.03 -2.40 -45.06
CA ASN A 58 25.33 -1.79 -45.40
C ASN A 58 25.29 -0.26 -45.60
N ARG A 59 26.11 0.44 -44.80
CA ARG A 59 27.14 1.45 -45.16
C ARG A 59 26.83 2.51 -46.25
N HIS A 60 27.25 3.76 -45.97
CA HIS A 60 28.41 4.36 -46.67
C HIS A 60 29.01 5.60 -45.95
N LEU A 61 30.34 5.59 -45.81
CA LEU A 61 31.30 6.72 -45.85
C LEU A 61 31.34 7.85 -44.76
N SER A 62 32.28 7.65 -43.83
CA SER A 62 33.47 8.51 -43.57
C SER A 62 33.41 9.84 -42.78
N ASN A 63 34.36 9.95 -41.83
CA ASN A 63 35.05 11.15 -41.30
C ASN A 63 34.25 12.12 -40.39
N ALA A 64 34.80 12.64 -39.28
CA ALA A 64 36.09 12.37 -38.61
C ALA A 64 36.13 12.90 -37.14
N TYR A 65 37.25 12.60 -36.46
CA TYR A 65 37.80 13.20 -35.22
C TYR A 65 37.27 12.83 -33.82
N ALA A 66 38.21 12.26 -33.05
CA ALA A 66 38.53 12.48 -31.63
C ALA A 66 37.64 11.87 -30.50
N GLY A 67 38.31 11.23 -29.54
CA GLY A 67 37.75 10.77 -28.26
C GLY A 67 38.13 9.33 -27.89
N GLN A 68 39.29 9.12 -27.26
CA GLN A 68 39.74 7.79 -26.80
C GLN A 68 39.54 7.58 -25.29
N ALA A 69 39.24 6.33 -24.91
CA ALA A 69 39.42 5.78 -23.56
C ALA A 69 39.86 4.30 -23.66
N PHE A 70 40.34 3.75 -22.53
CA PHE A 70 40.78 2.37 -22.23
C PHE A 70 40.05 1.22 -22.98
N SER A 71 40.65 0.05 -23.28
CA SER A 71 41.88 -0.62 -22.79
C SER A 71 42.56 -1.42 -23.96
N GLU A 72 43.44 -2.44 -23.91
CA GLU A 72 43.88 -3.47 -22.93
C GLU A 72 45.36 -3.95 -23.15
N SER A 73 45.89 -4.70 -22.17
CA SER A 73 46.79 -5.88 -22.24
C SER A 73 47.75 -6.13 -23.44
N SER A 74 49.07 -6.21 -23.19
CA SER A 74 49.86 -7.48 -23.13
C SER A 74 51.41 -7.30 -23.22
N SER A 75 52.14 -8.40 -22.93
CA SER A 75 53.55 -8.73 -23.24
C SER A 75 54.74 -7.94 -22.64
N TYR A 76 55.35 -8.57 -21.64
CA TYR A 76 56.76 -9.04 -21.58
C TYR A 76 57.99 -8.11 -21.79
N GLU A 77 58.86 -8.19 -20.77
CA GLU A 77 60.34 -8.22 -20.78
C GLU A 77 61.24 -6.96 -20.85
N THR A 78 62.18 -6.97 -19.88
CA THR A 78 63.52 -6.34 -19.86
C THR A 78 63.68 -4.82 -20.00
N ARG A 79 63.91 -4.19 -18.83
CA ARG A 79 65.22 -3.59 -18.42
C ARG A 79 65.71 -2.29 -19.13
N GLU A 80 66.21 -1.36 -18.31
CA GLU A 80 67.03 -0.18 -18.68
C GLU A 80 66.36 0.99 -19.46
N HIS A 81 65.28 1.57 -18.91
CA HIS A 81 64.96 2.99 -19.17
C HIS A 81 64.36 3.76 -17.97
N PHE A 82 65.07 3.80 -16.85
CA PHE A 82 64.93 4.90 -15.86
C PHE A 82 66.25 5.63 -15.54
N GLU A 83 67.31 5.37 -16.29
CA GLU A 83 68.41 6.31 -16.46
C GLU A 83 68.11 7.31 -17.59
N ARG A 84 67.95 8.60 -17.25
CA ARG A 84 68.48 9.82 -17.95
C ARG A 84 67.51 11.00 -18.04
N LYS A 85 67.60 11.89 -17.04
CA LYS A 85 67.37 13.37 -17.03
C LYS A 85 67.37 13.80 -15.55
N VAL A 86 68.47 14.14 -14.86
CA VAL A 86 69.79 14.73 -15.23
C VAL A 86 69.73 16.22 -15.62
N GLN A 87 70.58 17.02 -14.94
CA GLN A 87 70.76 18.49 -14.87
C GLN A 87 70.07 19.10 -13.63
N ARG A 88 70.76 19.72 -12.66
CA ARG A 88 72.08 20.43 -12.63
C ARG A 88 72.76 20.20 -11.24
N VAL A 89 74.07 20.40 -10.98
CA VAL A 89 75.25 20.72 -11.82
C VAL A 89 76.54 20.27 -11.10
N LYS A 90 77.46 19.65 -11.85
CA LYS A 90 78.97 19.70 -11.87
C LYS A 90 79.76 19.97 -10.54
N LYS A 91 80.98 19.43 -10.34
CA LYS A 91 82.00 18.97 -11.32
C LYS A 91 83.14 18.11 -10.69
N THR A 92 83.81 17.31 -11.54
CA THR A 92 85.22 16.82 -11.49
C THR A 92 85.65 15.81 -10.40
N ARG A 93 86.58 14.84 -10.64
CA ARG A 93 87.30 14.38 -11.87
C ARG A 93 88.08 13.06 -11.65
N GLY A 94 88.08 12.15 -12.64
CA GLY A 94 89.07 11.07 -12.86
C GLY A 94 88.92 9.82 -11.97
N GLU A 95 89.12 8.56 -12.41
CA GLU A 95 90.13 7.91 -13.28
C GLU A 95 91.52 7.72 -12.62
N ARG A 96 92.22 6.56 -12.73
CA ARG A 96 91.88 5.19 -13.18
C ARG A 96 93.06 4.23 -12.82
N GLU A 97 92.81 2.91 -12.83
CA GLU A 97 93.78 1.80 -13.05
C GLU A 97 94.96 1.49 -12.06
N ARG A 98 94.96 0.23 -11.58
CA ARG A 98 96.04 -0.79 -11.56
C ARG A 98 97.36 -0.66 -10.75
N SER A 99 97.69 -1.82 -10.15
CA SER A 99 99.03 -2.46 -10.05
C SER A 99 100.08 -2.05 -8.99
N ARG A 100 100.18 -2.92 -7.97
CA ARG A 100 101.39 -3.60 -7.44
C ARG A 100 102.68 -2.81 -7.11
N SER A 101 103.06 -2.94 -5.83
CA SER A 101 104.41 -3.32 -5.34
C SER A 101 105.44 -2.25 -4.90
N SER A 102 105.49 -2.04 -3.57
CA SER A 102 106.68 -2.13 -2.69
C SER A 102 107.84 -1.11 -2.79
N ARG A 103 107.97 -0.27 -1.74
CA ARG A 103 109.16 0.22 -0.97
C ARG A 103 108.82 1.61 -0.37
N ARG A 104 108.88 1.85 0.95
CA ARG A 104 109.99 1.94 1.95
C ARG A 104 110.66 3.34 2.01
N GLY A 105 111.04 3.77 3.21
CA GLY A 105 111.22 5.17 3.66
C GLY A 105 110.17 5.48 4.76
N GLU A 106 110.44 5.58 6.08
CA GLU A 106 111.67 6.02 6.80
C GLU A 106 111.88 7.54 6.53
N GLU A 107 112.07 8.48 7.47
CA GLU A 107 112.76 8.59 8.78
C GLU A 107 112.04 9.68 9.66
N VAL A 108 112.31 10.04 10.95
CA VAL A 108 113.15 9.60 12.10
C VAL A 108 112.67 10.29 13.41
N SER A 109 112.78 9.63 14.58
CA SER A 109 113.02 10.23 15.94
C SER A 109 113.14 9.11 17.00
N GLU A 110 114.30 8.56 17.37
CA GLU A 110 115.44 9.12 18.14
C GLU A 110 115.14 9.56 19.59
N ALA A 111 116.00 9.30 20.60
CA ALA A 111 117.17 8.41 20.71
C ALA A 111 117.67 8.32 22.18
N LEU A 112 118.77 7.57 22.39
CA LEU A 112 119.73 7.60 23.53
C LEU A 112 119.32 6.85 24.82
N HIS A 113 120.21 6.15 25.54
CA HIS A 113 121.66 5.86 25.42
C HIS A 113 121.98 4.39 25.74
N ALA A 114 123.19 3.93 25.40
CA ALA A 114 123.81 2.71 25.93
C ALA A 114 125.25 2.99 26.40
N SER A 115 125.68 2.38 27.50
CA SER A 115 127.09 2.32 27.94
C SER A 115 127.31 1.25 29.02
N ASP A 116 128.39 0.48 28.92
CA ASP A 116 128.81 -0.46 29.96
C ASP A 116 129.51 0.25 31.13
N ALA A 117 129.00 0.05 32.34
CA ALA A 117 129.73 0.25 33.59
C ALA A 117 129.09 -0.60 34.71
N SER A 118 129.82 -1.57 35.27
CA SER A 118 129.31 -2.47 36.30
C SER A 118 129.21 -1.78 37.67
N SER A 119 128.03 -1.24 37.97
CA SER A 119 127.73 -0.78 39.34
C SER A 119 127.79 -1.95 40.33
N ALA A 120 128.44 -1.74 41.47
CA ALA A 120 128.48 -2.74 42.55
C ALA A 120 127.07 -3.15 43.03
N ARG A 121 126.08 -2.27 42.88
CA ARG A 121 124.66 -2.55 43.18
C ARG A 121 124.07 -3.60 42.24
N ASP A 122 124.38 -3.52 40.95
CA ASP A 122 123.86 -4.45 39.93
C ASP A 122 124.61 -5.78 39.97
N ALA A 123 125.91 -5.76 40.27
CA ALA A 123 126.67 -6.98 40.60
C ALA A 123 126.06 -7.71 41.82
N LEU A 124 125.69 -6.98 42.88
CA LEU A 124 125.03 -7.57 44.06
C LEU A 124 123.62 -8.09 43.75
N LEU A 125 122.88 -7.42 42.84
CA LEU A 125 121.54 -7.85 42.41
C LEU A 125 121.60 -9.11 41.53
N GLN A 126 122.57 -9.17 40.62
CA GLN A 126 122.87 -10.39 39.84
C GLN A 126 123.32 -11.53 40.76
N TRP A 127 124.15 -11.27 41.76
CA TRP A 127 124.52 -12.26 42.78
C TRP A 127 123.27 -12.79 43.52
N ALA A 128 122.40 -11.90 44.02
CA ALA A 128 121.18 -12.32 44.72
C ALA A 128 120.28 -13.20 43.83
N ARG A 129 120.01 -12.77 42.59
CA ARG A 129 119.27 -13.56 41.58
C ARG A 129 119.91 -14.93 41.34
N LYS A 130 121.24 -15.00 41.24
CA LYS A 130 121.99 -16.25 41.00
C LYS A 130 121.95 -17.19 42.21
N VAL A 131 122.00 -16.65 43.43
CA VAL A 131 121.90 -17.44 44.67
C VAL A 131 120.48 -18.00 44.85
N THR A 132 119.43 -17.21 44.63
CA THR A 132 118.03 -17.66 44.73
C THR A 132 117.53 -18.46 43.52
N SER A 133 118.30 -18.54 42.43
CA SER A 133 117.92 -19.28 41.22
C SER A 133 117.61 -20.75 41.50
N GLY A 134 116.36 -21.18 41.24
CA GLY A 134 115.88 -22.53 41.53
C GLY A 134 115.09 -22.70 42.82
N TYR A 135 114.85 -21.64 43.60
CA TYR A 135 113.87 -21.68 44.70
C TYR A 135 112.45 -21.36 44.18
N PRO A 136 111.44 -22.21 44.44
CA PRO A 136 110.06 -21.93 44.03
C PRO A 136 109.54 -20.60 44.59
N ARG A 137 108.85 -19.83 43.73
CA ARG A 137 108.22 -18.54 44.04
C ARG A 137 109.18 -17.40 44.47
N VAL A 138 110.50 -17.55 44.36
CA VAL A 138 111.48 -16.48 44.70
C VAL A 138 112.03 -15.79 43.44
N ASN A 139 111.65 -14.51 43.23
CA ASN A 139 112.15 -13.69 42.11
C ASN A 139 112.74 -12.35 42.60
N VAL A 140 114.07 -12.30 42.71
CA VAL A 140 114.81 -11.11 43.18
C VAL A 140 114.95 -10.06 42.06
N THR A 141 113.85 -9.40 41.74
CA THR A 141 113.80 -8.30 40.77
C THR A 141 114.54 -7.06 41.28
N ASN A 142 114.43 -6.74 42.57
CA ASN A 142 114.96 -5.51 43.17
C ASN A 142 115.43 -5.69 44.64
N PHE A 143 115.81 -4.60 45.31
CA PHE A 143 116.20 -4.55 46.73
C PHE A 143 115.09 -3.99 47.66
N SER A 144 113.82 -4.04 47.27
CA SER A 144 112.69 -3.54 48.05
C SER A 144 111.51 -4.52 48.08
N SER A 145 110.63 -4.52 47.08
CA SER A 145 109.45 -5.39 47.06
C SER A 145 109.82 -6.88 47.00
N SER A 146 110.90 -7.24 46.31
CA SER A 146 111.37 -8.63 46.19
C SER A 146 111.94 -9.26 47.47
N TRP A 147 111.96 -8.52 48.59
CA TRP A 147 112.41 -9.02 49.90
C TRP A 147 111.32 -8.91 50.98
N LYS A 148 110.15 -8.34 50.64
CA LYS A 148 109.08 -8.00 51.58
C LYS A 148 108.34 -9.22 52.13
N ASP A 149 108.39 -10.34 51.40
CA ASP A 149 107.84 -11.64 51.80
C ASP A 149 108.80 -12.47 52.68
N GLY A 150 110.05 -12.03 52.86
CA GLY A 150 111.11 -12.77 53.53
C GLY A 150 111.63 -14.00 52.76
N LEU A 151 110.99 -14.40 51.66
CA LEU A 151 111.34 -15.62 50.91
C LEU A 151 112.70 -15.51 50.23
N ALA A 152 113.04 -14.32 49.70
CA ALA A 152 114.37 -14.06 49.15
C ALA A 152 115.49 -14.18 50.21
N PHE A 153 115.24 -13.71 51.43
CA PHE A 153 116.19 -13.85 52.54
C PHE A 153 116.33 -15.31 52.98
N ASN A 154 115.20 -16.01 53.15
CA ASN A 154 115.17 -17.42 53.56
C ASN A 154 115.81 -18.35 52.50
N ALA A 155 115.63 -18.08 51.21
CA ALA A 155 116.26 -18.84 50.12
C ALA A 155 117.80 -18.68 50.12
N ILE A 156 118.31 -17.47 50.37
CA ILE A 156 119.75 -17.23 50.53
C ILE A 156 120.27 -17.94 51.80
N LEU A 157 119.54 -17.87 52.92
CA LEU A 157 119.91 -18.54 54.16
C LEU A 157 120.00 -20.06 53.97
N HIS A 158 118.96 -20.67 53.38
CA HIS A 158 118.92 -22.10 53.07
C HIS A 158 120.00 -22.53 52.07
N ARG A 159 120.34 -21.69 51.08
CA ARG A 159 121.42 -22.01 50.11
C ARG A 159 122.79 -22.15 50.78
N TYR A 160 123.09 -21.33 51.79
CA TYR A 160 124.38 -21.35 52.48
C TYR A 160 124.38 -22.17 53.79
N ARG A 161 123.21 -22.42 54.40
CA ARG A 161 123.01 -23.28 55.57
C ARG A 161 121.63 -23.97 55.51
N PRO A 162 121.49 -25.11 54.80
CA PRO A 162 120.21 -25.80 54.64
C PRO A 162 119.55 -26.17 55.99
N ASN A 163 120.36 -26.62 56.95
CA ASN A 163 119.91 -27.19 58.23
C ASN A 163 119.23 -26.19 59.20
N LEU A 164 118.91 -24.96 58.76
CA LEU A 164 118.20 -23.95 59.56
C LEU A 164 116.75 -23.67 59.10
N ILE A 165 116.33 -24.13 57.91
CA ILE A 165 114.98 -23.86 57.37
C ILE A 165 114.43 -25.12 56.67
N ASP A 166 113.19 -25.50 56.97
CA ASP A 166 112.45 -26.53 56.24
C ASP A 166 111.43 -25.85 55.31
N TRP A 167 111.67 -25.92 54.00
CA TRP A 167 110.97 -25.09 53.00
C TRP A 167 109.53 -25.54 52.72
N ASN A 168 109.17 -26.80 52.97
CA ASN A 168 107.93 -27.37 52.43
C ASN A 168 106.72 -27.30 53.38
N LYS A 169 106.92 -27.25 54.70
CA LYS A 169 105.80 -27.39 55.66
C LYS A 169 104.83 -26.19 55.74
N SER A 170 105.24 -24.99 55.31
CA SER A 170 104.45 -23.78 55.54
C SER A 170 103.37 -23.49 54.47
N ASN A 171 103.51 -24.03 53.25
CA ASN A 171 102.70 -23.62 52.10
C ASN A 171 101.33 -24.34 52.03
N LEU A 172 101.22 -25.54 52.61
CA LEU A 172 100.05 -26.41 52.47
C LEU A 172 98.87 -25.99 53.37
N ALA A 173 99.14 -25.52 54.60
CA ALA A 173 98.11 -25.04 55.52
C ALA A 173 97.40 -23.78 54.99
N ASP A 174 98.16 -22.84 54.41
CA ASP A 174 97.63 -21.62 53.79
C ASP A 174 96.76 -21.93 52.56
N LEU A 175 97.08 -23.00 51.82
CA LEU A 175 96.30 -23.47 50.68
C LEU A 175 94.92 -24.00 51.12
N ILE A 176 94.88 -24.88 52.12
CA ILE A 176 93.65 -25.45 52.69
C ILE A 176 92.79 -24.35 53.33
N SER A 177 93.40 -23.40 54.04
CA SER A 177 92.71 -22.24 54.63
C SER A 177 92.06 -21.35 53.56
N ARG A 178 92.77 -21.10 52.45
CA ARG A 178 92.27 -20.31 51.32
C ARG A 178 91.11 -20.99 50.61
N LEU A 179 91.22 -22.29 50.32
CA LEU A 179 90.14 -23.07 49.71
C LEU A 179 88.89 -23.08 50.60
N SER A 180 89.05 -23.42 51.88
CA SER A 180 87.94 -23.48 52.84
C SER A 180 87.19 -22.15 52.94
N ARG A 181 87.94 -21.03 53.04
CA ARG A 181 87.37 -19.68 53.09
C ARG A 181 86.76 -19.24 51.75
N GLY A 182 87.41 -19.54 50.63
CA GLY A 182 86.95 -19.19 49.29
C GLY A 182 85.65 -19.90 48.92
N ILE A 183 85.57 -21.20 49.19
CA ILE A 183 84.37 -22.02 48.95
C ILE A 183 83.20 -21.55 49.83
N GLY A 184 83.46 -21.15 51.08
CA GLY A 184 82.44 -20.56 51.96
C GLY A 184 81.85 -19.27 51.36
N ILE A 185 82.71 -18.29 51.04
CA ILE A 185 82.30 -17.00 50.47
C ILE A 185 81.56 -17.18 49.13
N THR A 186 81.98 -18.13 48.29
CA THR A 186 81.31 -18.38 47.01
C THR A 186 79.97 -19.12 47.16
N ASN A 187 79.79 -19.97 48.18
CA ASN A 187 78.46 -20.49 48.52
C ASN A 187 77.51 -19.37 48.97
N GLU A 188 77.93 -18.52 49.93
CA GLU A 188 77.11 -17.39 50.40
C GLU A 188 76.66 -16.48 49.25
N LYS A 189 77.55 -16.21 48.29
CA LYS A 189 77.21 -15.45 47.07
C LYS A 189 76.22 -16.18 46.17
N LEU A 190 76.37 -17.49 45.97
CA LEU A 190 75.43 -18.28 45.16
C LEU A 190 74.05 -18.41 45.82
N ASP A 191 73.99 -18.44 47.16
CA ASP A 191 72.74 -18.43 47.93
C ASP A 191 72.02 -17.08 47.77
N LEU A 192 72.74 -15.95 47.92
CA LEU A 192 72.22 -14.59 47.67
C LEU A 192 71.75 -14.39 46.22
N ILE A 193 72.46 -14.96 45.25
CA ILE A 193 72.07 -14.94 43.84
C ILE A 193 70.78 -15.74 43.62
N LEU A 194 70.63 -16.93 44.23
CA LEU A 194 69.40 -17.72 44.13
C LEU A 194 68.18 -16.94 44.61
N THR A 195 68.27 -16.26 45.77
CA THR A 195 67.16 -15.43 46.28
C THR A 195 66.78 -14.30 45.32
N ARG A 196 67.76 -13.66 44.64
CA ARG A 196 67.49 -12.64 43.61
C ARG A 196 66.81 -13.22 42.37
N ILE A 197 67.16 -14.44 41.96
CA ILE A 197 66.50 -15.14 40.84
C ILE A 197 65.03 -15.43 41.20
N GLU A 198 64.78 -15.91 42.42
CA GLU A 198 63.42 -16.23 42.89
C GLU A 198 62.54 -14.98 43.08
N GLU A 199 63.11 -13.85 43.51
CA GLU A 199 62.38 -12.57 43.53
C GLU A 199 62.00 -12.13 42.11
N VAL A 200 62.93 -12.23 41.15
CA VAL A 200 62.69 -11.91 39.73
C VAL A 200 61.60 -12.81 39.13
N GLU A 201 61.63 -14.12 39.39
CA GLU A 201 60.57 -15.05 38.96
C GLU A 201 59.20 -14.66 39.52
N SER A 202 59.11 -14.30 40.80
CA SER A 202 57.85 -13.92 41.45
C SER A 202 57.21 -12.64 40.88
N ARG A 203 58.01 -11.80 40.20
CA ARG A 203 57.62 -10.48 39.69
C ARG A 203 57.54 -10.40 38.16
N VAL A 204 57.90 -11.47 37.44
CA VAL A 204 58.07 -11.45 35.98
C VAL A 204 56.81 -11.04 35.21
N ASP A 205 55.63 -11.44 35.69
CA ASP A 205 54.34 -11.15 35.05
C ASP A 205 53.72 -9.79 35.48
N THR A 206 54.37 -9.05 36.39
CA THR A 206 53.79 -7.83 37.02
C THR A 206 54.68 -6.59 36.98
N ALA A 207 56.00 -6.75 36.88
CA ALA A 207 56.94 -5.63 36.73
C ALA A 207 57.17 -5.27 35.25
N ARG A 208 57.81 -4.11 35.00
CA ARG A 208 58.09 -3.65 33.63
C ARG A 208 59.23 -4.47 33.00
N PRO A 209 59.11 -4.95 31.74
CA PRO A 209 60.13 -5.80 31.12
C PRO A 209 61.55 -5.23 31.16
N GLY A 210 61.75 -3.93 30.88
CA GLY A 210 63.07 -3.29 30.92
C GLY A 210 63.64 -3.03 32.32
N GLU A 211 62.83 -3.17 33.39
CA GLU A 211 63.32 -3.19 34.77
C GLU A 211 63.78 -4.60 35.13
N ILE A 212 63.01 -5.63 34.74
CA ILE A 212 63.37 -7.05 34.90
C ILE A 212 64.65 -7.38 34.11
N GLU A 213 64.74 -6.96 32.85
CA GLU A 213 65.89 -7.19 31.98
C GLU A 213 67.20 -6.63 32.58
N ARG A 214 67.15 -5.44 33.19
CA ARG A 214 68.32 -4.88 33.88
C ARG A 214 68.74 -5.76 35.06
N THR A 215 67.79 -6.13 35.93
CA THR A 215 68.09 -6.98 37.10
C THR A 215 68.59 -8.37 36.70
N VAL A 216 68.07 -8.96 35.62
CA VAL A 216 68.58 -10.23 35.08
C VAL A 216 70.01 -10.10 34.57
N ASN A 217 70.33 -9.04 33.82
CA ASN A 217 71.71 -8.81 33.36
C ASN A 217 72.68 -8.59 34.54
N GLU A 218 72.30 -7.83 35.56
CA GLU A 218 73.10 -7.66 36.79
C GLU A 218 73.36 -9.00 37.50
N ILE A 219 72.38 -9.91 37.57
CA ILE A 219 72.56 -11.25 38.16
C ILE A 219 73.47 -12.13 37.28
N VAL A 220 73.39 -12.02 35.94
CA VAL A 220 74.27 -12.74 35.01
C VAL A 220 75.72 -12.26 35.12
N ASP A 221 75.95 -10.95 35.26
CA ASP A 221 77.28 -10.40 35.49
C ASP A 221 77.86 -10.84 36.85
N ASP A 222 77.06 -10.84 37.91
CA ASP A 222 77.45 -11.40 39.22
C ASP A 222 77.80 -12.90 39.15
N LEU A 223 77.03 -13.69 38.40
CA LEU A 223 77.32 -15.11 38.15
C LEU A 223 78.60 -15.31 37.34
N ASN A 224 78.91 -14.44 36.38
CA ASN A 224 80.14 -14.50 35.58
C ASN A 224 81.37 -14.04 36.38
N ALA A 225 81.21 -13.10 37.31
CA ALA A 225 82.27 -12.72 38.25
C ALA A 225 82.71 -13.87 39.19
N LEU A 226 81.92 -14.95 39.32
CA LEU A 226 82.29 -16.16 40.06
C LEU A 226 83.09 -17.19 39.24
N GLU A 227 83.21 -17.02 37.92
CA GLU A 227 83.95 -17.97 37.06
C GLU A 227 85.43 -18.06 37.42
N VAL A 228 86.13 -16.92 37.48
CA VAL A 228 87.56 -16.86 37.76
C VAL A 228 87.88 -17.34 39.19
N PRO A 229 87.14 -16.97 40.25
CA PRO A 229 87.28 -17.59 41.57
C PRO A 229 87.11 -19.11 41.57
N ILE A 230 86.08 -19.64 40.91
CA ILE A 230 85.82 -21.10 40.87
C ILE A 230 86.93 -21.83 40.08
N GLY A 231 87.42 -21.24 38.99
CA GLY A 231 88.59 -21.74 38.25
C GLY A 231 89.84 -21.81 39.14
N GLY A 232 90.17 -20.72 39.85
CA GLY A 232 91.30 -20.69 40.78
C GLY A 232 91.19 -21.68 41.95
N PHE A 233 89.97 -22.07 42.35
CA PHE A 233 89.78 -23.16 43.31
C PHE A 233 90.05 -24.55 42.72
N PHE A 234 89.82 -24.76 41.41
CA PHE A 234 90.27 -26.00 40.75
C PHE A 234 91.79 -26.06 40.67
N ASP A 235 92.47 -24.95 40.34
CA ASP A 235 93.94 -24.87 40.34
C ASP A 235 94.54 -25.17 41.73
N ASP A 236 94.00 -24.54 42.77
CA ASP A 236 94.40 -24.80 44.17
C ASP A 236 94.11 -26.25 44.62
N VAL A 237 93.12 -26.93 44.01
CA VAL A 237 92.80 -28.34 44.27
C VAL A 237 93.70 -29.30 43.49
N GLU A 238 94.10 -28.97 42.25
CA GLU A 238 95.10 -29.77 41.52
C GLU A 238 96.49 -29.67 42.19
N GLU A 239 96.83 -28.54 42.80
CA GLU A 239 98.01 -28.41 43.68
C GLU A 239 97.89 -29.31 44.93
N LEU A 240 96.70 -29.42 45.54
CA LEU A 240 96.47 -30.40 46.63
C LEU A 240 96.58 -31.86 46.16
N LYS A 241 96.13 -32.18 44.93
CA LYS A 241 96.27 -33.52 44.34
C LYS A 241 97.71 -33.86 43.99
N SER A 242 98.48 -32.91 43.45
CA SER A 242 99.90 -33.13 43.10
C SER A 242 100.76 -33.40 44.34
N GLN A 243 100.39 -32.82 45.49
CA GLN A 243 100.97 -33.10 46.80
C GLN A 243 100.28 -34.26 47.57
N ASN A 244 99.36 -34.98 46.91
CA ASN A 244 98.70 -36.20 47.39
C ASN A 244 97.92 -36.02 48.72
N HIS A 245 97.31 -34.84 48.93
CA HIS A 245 96.60 -34.50 50.16
C HIS A 245 95.26 -35.27 50.28
N PRO A 246 94.93 -35.90 51.43
CA PRO A 246 93.76 -36.77 51.55
C PRO A 246 92.42 -36.07 51.26
N GLU A 247 92.28 -34.80 51.65
CA GLU A 247 91.04 -34.03 51.48
C GLU A 247 90.86 -33.44 50.07
N ALA A 248 91.84 -33.60 49.16
CA ALA A 248 91.83 -32.96 47.84
C ALA A 248 90.61 -33.33 47.00
N ASN A 249 90.13 -34.59 47.11
CA ASN A 249 88.94 -35.06 46.41
C ASN A 249 87.62 -34.50 46.99
N ASP A 250 87.62 -34.07 48.25
CA ASP A 250 86.44 -33.47 48.89
C ASP A 250 86.35 -31.98 48.61
N PHE A 251 87.49 -31.28 48.58
CA PHE A 251 87.56 -29.93 48.00
C PHE A 251 87.19 -29.95 46.50
N TYR A 252 87.67 -30.92 45.71
CA TYR A 252 87.26 -31.07 44.30
C TYR A 252 85.75 -31.21 44.15
N ARG A 253 85.10 -32.05 44.97
CA ARG A 253 83.63 -32.23 44.95
C ARG A 253 82.89 -30.95 45.34
N GLN A 254 83.39 -30.18 46.31
CA GLN A 254 82.80 -28.89 46.69
C GLN A 254 82.93 -27.84 45.58
N VAL A 255 84.11 -27.68 44.98
CA VAL A 255 84.36 -26.73 43.88
C VAL A 255 83.56 -27.11 42.63
N TYR A 256 83.48 -28.40 42.30
CA TYR A 256 82.61 -28.89 41.23
C TYR A 256 81.13 -28.61 41.51
N GLY A 257 80.68 -28.72 42.76
CA GLY A 257 79.35 -28.30 43.19
C GLY A 257 79.08 -26.81 42.99
N LEU A 258 80.04 -25.93 43.34
CA LEU A 258 79.95 -24.49 43.06
C LEU A 258 79.81 -24.21 41.55
N HIS A 259 80.63 -24.88 40.74
CA HIS A 259 80.58 -24.76 39.27
C HIS A 259 79.22 -25.20 38.71
N GLN A 260 78.72 -26.37 39.13
CA GLN A 260 77.40 -26.86 38.71
C GLN A 260 76.27 -25.90 39.13
N ARG A 261 76.30 -25.35 40.35
CA ARG A 261 75.33 -24.36 40.83
C ARG A 261 75.34 -23.09 39.96
N ARG A 262 76.52 -22.50 39.68
CA ARG A 262 76.65 -21.33 38.80
C ARG A 262 76.03 -21.61 37.43
N THR A 263 76.42 -22.72 36.79
CA THR A 263 75.96 -23.08 35.44
C THR A 263 74.45 -23.33 35.40
N ALA A 264 73.88 -23.99 36.42
CA ALA A 264 72.43 -24.19 36.52
C ALA A 264 71.65 -22.88 36.72
N TYR A 265 72.21 -21.90 37.43
CA TYR A 265 71.57 -20.59 37.60
C TYR A 265 71.62 -19.75 36.32
N LEU A 266 72.74 -19.80 35.57
CA LEU A 266 72.84 -19.21 34.23
C LEU A 266 71.85 -19.86 33.24
N ASP A 267 71.70 -21.18 33.24
CA ASP A 267 70.72 -21.90 32.42
C ASP A 267 69.26 -21.49 32.76
N ARG A 268 68.89 -21.45 34.05
CA ARG A 268 67.57 -21.02 34.52
C ARG A 268 67.24 -19.59 34.05
N LEU A 269 68.19 -18.66 34.18
CA LEU A 269 68.03 -17.28 33.71
C LEU A 269 67.89 -17.19 32.17
N THR A 270 68.76 -17.86 31.44
CA THR A 270 68.82 -17.75 29.97
C THR A 270 67.70 -18.49 29.25
N ASN A 271 67.36 -19.71 29.68
CA ASN A 271 66.42 -20.59 28.98
C ASN A 271 64.98 -20.58 29.54
N GLN A 272 64.74 -20.08 30.76
CA GLN A 272 63.39 -20.03 31.36
C GLN A 272 62.85 -18.60 31.52
N LEU A 273 63.68 -17.65 31.97
CA LEU A 273 63.27 -16.26 32.22
C LEU A 273 63.35 -15.37 30.97
N LEU A 274 64.51 -15.30 30.31
CA LEU A 274 64.66 -14.44 29.12
C LEU A 274 63.78 -14.90 27.95
N VAL A 275 63.48 -16.20 27.84
CA VAL A 275 62.53 -16.73 26.85
C VAL A 275 61.10 -16.25 27.11
N ARG A 276 60.66 -16.18 28.38
CA ARG A 276 59.34 -15.67 28.77
C ARG A 276 59.17 -14.17 28.46
N LEU A 277 60.23 -13.39 28.58
CA LEU A 277 60.22 -11.94 28.33
C LEU A 277 60.21 -11.58 26.83
N GLY A 278 60.35 -12.57 25.92
CA GLY A 278 60.35 -12.36 24.46
C GLY A 278 61.60 -11.66 23.90
N VAL A 279 62.44 -11.07 24.76
CA VAL A 279 63.69 -10.41 24.38
C VAL A 279 64.79 -11.46 24.20
N ARG A 280 65.00 -11.88 22.95
CA ARG A 280 66.14 -12.74 22.56
C ARG A 280 67.42 -11.91 22.65
N THR A 281 68.08 -11.95 23.81
CA THR A 281 69.18 -11.04 24.19
C THR A 281 70.40 -11.14 23.28
N GLU A 282 71.13 -10.03 23.20
CA GLU A 282 72.31 -9.90 22.35
C GLU A 282 73.50 -10.76 22.82
N THR A 283 73.57 -11.07 24.12
CA THR A 283 74.47 -12.08 24.69
C THR A 283 74.23 -13.46 24.07
N LEU A 284 72.99 -13.93 24.02
CA LEU A 284 72.62 -15.22 23.44
C LEU A 284 72.88 -15.31 21.93
N ARG A 285 72.82 -14.17 21.21
CA ARG A 285 73.30 -14.08 19.81
C ARG A 285 74.82 -14.20 19.72
N LYS A 286 75.57 -13.42 20.50
CA LYS A 286 77.04 -13.41 20.49
C LYS A 286 77.62 -14.76 20.90
N GLU A 287 77.02 -15.42 21.88
CA GLU A 287 77.45 -16.74 22.35
C GLU A 287 77.19 -17.84 21.31
N ASN A 288 76.01 -17.88 20.68
CA ASN A 288 75.79 -18.81 19.55
C ASN A 288 76.65 -18.44 18.32
N ALA A 289 76.89 -17.17 18.04
CA ALA A 289 77.78 -16.75 16.95
C ALA A 289 79.21 -17.20 17.20
N SER A 290 79.73 -17.01 18.43
CA SER A 290 81.05 -17.49 18.85
C SER A 290 81.15 -19.02 18.84
N ARG A 291 80.09 -19.72 19.25
CA ARG A 291 80.00 -21.18 19.17
C ARG A 291 79.99 -21.69 17.72
N LEU A 292 79.27 -21.00 16.82
CA LEU A 292 79.27 -21.29 15.38
C LEU A 292 80.60 -20.94 14.71
N GLU A 293 81.30 -19.90 15.17
CA GLU A 293 82.65 -19.53 14.73
C GLU A 293 83.68 -20.59 15.17
N SER A 294 83.59 -21.06 16.41
CA SER A 294 84.41 -22.14 16.97
C SER A 294 84.19 -23.47 16.23
N ILE A 295 82.94 -23.84 15.96
CA ILE A 295 82.60 -25.02 15.13
C ILE A 295 83.17 -24.85 13.72
N ARG A 296 83.01 -23.68 13.08
CA ARG A 296 83.52 -23.42 11.73
C ARG A 296 85.05 -23.53 11.68
N THR A 297 85.76 -22.82 12.55
CA THR A 297 87.22 -22.88 12.62
C THR A 297 87.73 -24.29 12.90
N SER A 298 87.11 -25.03 13.83
CA SER A 298 87.44 -26.44 14.09
C SER A 298 87.25 -27.33 12.85
N SER A 299 86.08 -27.28 12.20
CA SER A 299 85.78 -28.11 11.03
C SER A 299 86.66 -27.77 9.81
N PHE A 300 86.91 -26.49 9.54
CA PHE A 300 87.74 -26.08 8.41
C PHE A 300 89.25 -26.30 8.66
N ASN A 301 89.75 -26.13 9.90
CA ASN A 301 91.14 -26.42 10.23
C ASN A 301 91.48 -27.89 9.97
N ARG A 302 90.62 -28.84 10.38
CA ARG A 302 90.89 -30.27 10.14
C ARG A 302 90.95 -30.62 8.65
N VAL A 303 90.18 -29.93 7.80
CA VAL A 303 90.27 -30.07 6.34
C VAL A 303 91.56 -29.46 5.79
N GLN A 304 92.00 -28.30 6.30
CA GLN A 304 93.29 -27.70 5.91
C GLN A 304 94.48 -28.59 6.32
N GLU A 305 94.48 -29.17 7.52
CA GLU A 305 95.48 -30.16 7.97
C GLU A 305 95.56 -31.33 6.98
N CYS A 306 94.42 -31.85 6.51
CA CYS A 306 94.39 -32.96 5.55
C CYS A 306 94.90 -32.56 4.16
N ILE A 307 94.57 -31.35 3.68
CA ILE A 307 95.08 -30.81 2.41
C ILE A 307 96.61 -30.65 2.47
N GLU A 308 97.14 -30.13 3.58
CA GLU A 308 98.57 -29.86 3.71
C GLU A 308 99.38 -31.15 3.92
N TRP A 309 98.87 -32.12 4.68
CA TRP A 309 99.49 -33.45 4.79
C TRP A 309 99.61 -34.14 3.43
N VAL A 310 98.54 -34.09 2.63
CA VAL A 310 98.51 -34.66 1.27
C VAL A 310 99.48 -33.93 0.34
N ARG A 311 99.60 -32.60 0.44
CA ARG A 311 100.60 -31.82 -0.31
C ARG A 311 102.03 -32.23 0.02
N VAL A 312 102.42 -32.18 1.29
CA VAL A 312 103.80 -32.47 1.73
C VAL A 312 104.20 -33.90 1.36
N ARG A 313 103.28 -34.87 1.45
CA ARG A 313 103.58 -36.26 1.03
C ARG A 313 103.64 -36.41 -0.49
N LEU A 314 102.81 -35.69 -1.27
CA LEU A 314 102.93 -35.65 -2.73
C LEU A 314 104.23 -35.01 -3.20
N GLU A 315 104.65 -33.91 -2.57
CA GLU A 315 105.91 -33.21 -2.84
C GLU A 315 107.09 -34.17 -2.59
N LYS A 316 107.19 -34.76 -1.38
CA LYS A 316 108.21 -35.77 -1.02
C LYS A 316 108.25 -36.95 -2.00
N LEU A 317 107.11 -37.46 -2.47
CA LEU A 317 107.05 -38.56 -3.44
C LEU A 317 107.45 -38.12 -4.87
N SER A 318 107.26 -36.85 -5.22
CA SER A 318 107.64 -36.29 -6.53
C SER A 318 109.12 -35.91 -6.64
N GLU A 319 109.79 -35.66 -5.52
CA GLU A 319 111.22 -35.34 -5.44
C GLU A 319 112.13 -36.60 -5.32
N MET A 320 111.57 -37.81 -5.42
CA MET A 320 112.36 -39.05 -5.34
C MET A 320 113.16 -39.31 -6.62
N GLU A 321 114.47 -39.04 -6.58
CA GLU A 321 115.42 -39.46 -7.62
C GLU A 321 115.81 -40.94 -7.47
N PHE A 322 116.23 -41.56 -8.59
CA PHE A 322 116.63 -42.98 -8.62
C PHE A 322 118.14 -43.10 -8.41
N LEU A 323 118.56 -43.81 -7.36
CA LEU A 323 119.97 -44.01 -7.00
C LEU A 323 120.49 -45.38 -7.48
N GLU A 324 121.79 -45.48 -7.75
CA GLU A 324 122.45 -46.68 -8.28
C GLU A 324 123.11 -47.56 -7.19
N ASP A 325 123.20 -47.08 -5.95
CA ASP A 325 123.75 -47.81 -4.81
C ASP A 325 122.70 -48.72 -4.15
N LEU A 326 123.10 -49.94 -3.76
CA LEU A 326 122.18 -50.95 -3.27
C LEU A 326 121.78 -50.75 -1.79
N GLU A 327 122.72 -50.31 -0.95
CA GLU A 327 122.49 -50.16 0.50
C GLU A 327 121.51 -49.02 0.77
N THR A 328 121.68 -47.88 0.09
CA THR A 328 120.72 -46.77 0.12
C THR A 328 119.39 -47.11 -0.55
N LEU A 329 119.35 -47.97 -1.59
CA LEU A 329 118.10 -48.37 -2.22
C LEU A 329 117.27 -49.34 -1.35
N GLU A 330 117.91 -50.18 -0.53
CA GLU A 330 117.22 -50.98 0.50
C GLU A 330 116.64 -50.10 1.63
N GLU A 331 117.38 -49.09 2.11
CA GLU A 331 116.84 -48.10 3.06
C GLU A 331 115.66 -47.31 2.46
N MET A 332 115.77 -46.84 1.22
CA MET A 332 114.67 -46.17 0.50
C MET A 332 113.45 -47.07 0.33
N PHE A 333 113.63 -48.39 0.13
CA PHE A 333 112.53 -49.34 -0.01
C PHE A 333 111.78 -49.59 1.31
N GLU A 334 112.50 -49.75 2.44
CA GLU A 334 111.85 -49.84 3.76
C GLU A 334 111.20 -48.51 4.17
N GLN A 335 111.84 -47.36 3.89
CA GLN A 335 111.22 -46.06 4.10
C GLN A 335 109.96 -45.88 3.23
N HIS A 336 109.96 -46.33 1.98
CA HIS A 336 108.78 -46.29 1.11
C HIS A 336 107.66 -47.23 1.58
N LYS A 337 107.98 -48.37 2.21
CA LYS A 337 106.96 -49.21 2.89
C LYS A 337 106.31 -48.49 4.07
N LEU A 338 107.10 -47.77 4.88
CA LEU A 338 106.58 -46.94 5.97
C LEU A 338 105.72 -45.79 5.43
N ASP A 339 106.18 -45.06 4.42
CA ASP A 339 105.43 -43.98 3.78
C ASP A 339 104.12 -44.48 3.14
N ASN A 340 104.10 -45.65 2.48
CA ASN A 340 102.89 -46.26 1.92
C ASN A 340 101.91 -46.68 3.03
N ARG A 341 102.42 -47.21 4.15
CA ARG A 341 101.58 -47.51 5.32
C ARG A 341 100.96 -46.23 5.89
N ASP A 342 101.75 -45.18 6.11
CA ASP A 342 101.26 -43.87 6.57
C ASP A 342 100.12 -43.36 5.67
N ILE A 343 100.23 -43.52 4.35
CA ILE A 343 99.21 -43.10 3.37
C ILE A 343 97.93 -43.94 3.49
N GLN A 344 98.03 -45.24 3.75
CA GLN A 344 96.87 -46.10 3.97
C GLN A 344 96.19 -45.82 5.31
N ASP A 345 96.96 -45.64 6.38
CA ASP A 345 96.46 -45.28 7.71
C ASP A 345 95.87 -43.85 7.71
N PHE A 346 96.42 -42.91 6.92
CA PHE A 346 95.89 -41.53 6.83
C PHE A 346 94.55 -41.43 6.10
N ARG A 347 94.26 -42.34 5.16
CA ARG A 347 93.07 -42.30 4.28
C ARG A 347 91.75 -42.08 5.04
N GLN A 348 91.60 -42.67 6.22
CA GLN A 348 90.39 -42.53 7.05
C GLN A 348 90.07 -41.06 7.38
N ASN A 349 91.07 -40.20 7.56
CA ASN A 349 90.87 -38.76 7.80
C ASN A 349 90.25 -38.05 6.59
N VAL A 350 90.61 -38.47 5.37
CA VAL A 350 90.08 -37.91 4.12
C VAL A 350 88.64 -38.37 3.89
N ASP A 351 88.38 -39.67 4.09
CA ASP A 351 87.02 -40.24 4.00
C ASP A 351 86.08 -39.60 5.05
N GLU A 352 86.58 -39.27 6.26
CA GLU A 352 85.85 -38.49 7.28
C GLU A 352 85.57 -37.03 6.90
N CYS A 353 86.44 -36.39 6.11
CA CYS A 353 86.21 -35.03 5.61
C CYS A 353 85.12 -35.03 4.52
N ILE A 354 85.12 -36.04 3.65
CA ILE A 354 84.10 -36.24 2.61
C ILE A 354 82.73 -36.50 3.24
N ALA A 355 82.65 -37.34 4.28
CA ALA A 355 81.40 -37.65 4.98
C ALA A 355 80.70 -36.41 5.57
N ARG A 356 81.46 -35.41 6.04
CA ARG A 356 80.92 -34.16 6.64
C ARG A 356 80.52 -33.09 5.61
N GLN A 357 80.80 -33.30 4.32
CA GLN A 357 80.53 -32.31 3.27
C GLN A 357 79.03 -31.96 3.13
N GLU A 358 78.13 -32.93 3.35
CA GLU A 358 76.68 -32.72 3.24
C GLU A 358 76.09 -31.90 4.41
N GLU A 359 76.69 -31.94 5.61
CA GLU A 359 76.27 -31.11 6.74
C GLU A 359 76.61 -29.62 6.50
N LEU A 360 77.79 -29.35 5.93
CA LEU A 360 78.20 -28.02 5.50
C LEU A 360 77.31 -27.49 4.37
N ARG A 361 76.88 -28.36 3.44
CA ARG A 361 75.94 -27.99 2.37
C ARG A 361 74.59 -27.53 2.95
N ARG A 362 74.02 -28.32 3.87
CA ARG A 362 72.73 -28.03 4.53
C ARG A 362 72.74 -26.80 5.42
N THR A 363 73.82 -26.57 6.17
CA THR A 363 73.93 -25.33 6.96
C THR A 363 74.01 -24.10 6.07
N ASN A 364 74.72 -24.18 4.93
CA ASN A 364 74.79 -23.08 3.98
C ASN A 364 73.44 -22.80 3.27
N GLU A 365 72.65 -23.84 2.97
CA GLU A 365 71.25 -23.69 2.51
C GLU A 365 70.39 -22.98 3.56
N HIS A 366 70.45 -23.42 4.83
CA HIS A 366 69.67 -22.82 5.92
C HIS A 366 70.02 -21.34 6.17
N PHE A 367 71.31 -20.96 6.07
CA PHE A 367 71.71 -19.55 6.14
C PHE A 367 71.21 -18.73 4.94
N TRP A 368 71.16 -19.31 3.74
CA TRP A 368 70.58 -18.67 2.55
C TRP A 368 69.07 -18.43 2.71
N ASP A 369 68.32 -19.40 3.23
CA ASP A 369 66.88 -19.26 3.49
C ASP A 369 66.59 -18.17 4.54
N LEU A 370 67.36 -18.14 5.63
CA LEU A 370 67.26 -17.11 6.67
C LEU A 370 67.62 -15.71 6.12
N LEU A 371 68.65 -15.62 5.28
CA LEU A 371 69.03 -14.37 4.62
C LEU A 371 67.91 -13.87 3.71
N ASN A 372 67.38 -14.73 2.83
CA ASN A 372 66.24 -14.42 1.97
C ASN A 372 64.98 -14.02 2.75
N ALA A 373 64.71 -14.67 3.90
CA ALA A 373 63.59 -14.30 4.77
C ALA A 373 63.78 -12.90 5.38
N SER A 374 65.00 -12.55 5.82
CA SER A 374 65.33 -11.24 6.39
C SER A 374 65.35 -10.09 5.37
N GLN A 375 65.50 -10.39 4.08
CA GLN A 375 65.53 -9.40 2.99
C GLN A 375 64.17 -9.14 2.35
N LYS A 376 63.12 -9.86 2.76
CA LYS A 376 61.74 -9.48 2.39
C LYS A 376 61.40 -8.12 3.03
N PRO A 377 60.68 -7.23 2.32
CA PRO A 377 60.08 -6.07 2.97
C PRO A 377 59.11 -6.53 4.07
N PRO A 378 58.90 -5.75 5.13
CA PRO A 378 57.87 -6.07 6.14
C PRO A 378 56.52 -6.21 5.45
N GLU A 379 55.75 -7.23 5.85
CA GLU A 379 54.39 -7.40 5.35
C GLU A 379 53.53 -6.19 5.73
N PRO A 380 52.58 -5.75 4.90
CA PRO A 380 51.70 -4.64 5.23
C PRO A 380 50.98 -4.88 6.56
N ASP A 381 50.83 -3.82 7.36
CA ASP A 381 50.02 -3.87 8.57
C ASP A 381 48.52 -3.84 8.21
N HIS A 382 48.03 -4.98 7.72
CA HIS A 382 46.63 -5.19 7.37
C HIS A 382 45.71 -4.97 8.58
N ALA A 383 46.19 -5.15 9.82
CA ALA A 383 45.41 -4.93 11.03
C ALA A 383 45.17 -3.43 11.26
N HIS A 384 46.22 -2.60 11.25
CA HIS A 384 46.08 -1.15 11.38
C HIS A 384 45.31 -0.54 10.19
N LEU A 385 45.50 -1.07 8.97
CA LEU A 385 44.71 -0.64 7.80
C LEU A 385 43.24 -1.01 7.93
N PHE A 386 42.92 -2.23 8.39
CA PHE A 386 41.55 -2.67 8.65
C PHE A 386 40.89 -1.83 9.75
N ASP A 387 41.54 -1.66 10.91
CA ASP A 387 40.98 -0.94 12.06
C ASP A 387 40.68 0.53 11.72
N GLY A 388 41.55 1.18 10.93
CA GLY A 388 41.32 2.53 10.43
C GLY A 388 40.13 2.61 9.46
N GLN A 389 40.10 1.76 8.43
CA GLN A 389 39.05 1.81 7.41
C GLN A 389 37.68 1.38 7.94
N ILE A 390 37.61 0.33 8.79
CA ILE A 390 36.32 -0.11 9.35
C ILE A 390 35.73 0.91 10.31
N GLY A 391 36.58 1.63 11.07
CA GLY A 391 36.13 2.73 11.94
C GLY A 391 35.49 3.88 11.16
N GLU A 392 36.10 4.30 10.05
CA GLU A 392 35.53 5.34 9.18
C GLU A 392 34.25 4.85 8.48
N LEU A 393 34.26 3.62 7.95
CA LEU A 393 33.13 3.04 7.21
C LEU A 393 31.91 2.81 8.11
N LEU A 394 32.07 2.23 9.31
CA LEU A 394 30.98 2.09 10.28
C LEU A 394 30.37 3.45 10.60
N ARG A 395 31.19 4.49 10.78
CA ARG A 395 30.71 5.86 11.03
C ARG A 395 29.92 6.45 9.84
N LYS A 396 30.35 6.18 8.59
CA LYS A 396 29.59 6.56 7.38
C LYS A 396 28.23 5.84 7.32
N LEU A 397 28.19 4.56 7.63
CA LEU A 397 26.96 3.74 7.61
C LEU A 397 25.99 4.10 8.75
N GLU A 398 26.50 4.45 9.94
CA GLU A 398 25.66 4.94 11.05
C GLU A 398 25.07 6.34 10.76
N ASP A 399 25.83 7.24 10.13
CA ASP A 399 25.31 8.51 9.61
C ASP A 399 24.24 8.27 8.52
N ALA A 400 24.44 7.29 7.63
CA ALA A 400 23.48 6.93 6.59
C ALA A 400 22.19 6.30 7.18
N TRP A 401 22.33 5.38 8.14
CA TRP A 401 21.22 4.76 8.86
C TRP A 401 20.39 5.80 9.60
N ARG A 402 21.02 6.74 10.30
CA ARG A 402 20.30 7.83 10.97
C ARG A 402 19.53 8.68 9.96
N LYS A 403 20.16 9.12 8.87
CA LYS A 403 19.47 9.89 7.81
C LYS A 403 18.29 9.13 7.20
N LEU A 404 18.44 7.83 6.95
CA LEU A 404 17.39 7.00 6.38
C LEU A 404 16.23 6.79 7.37
N ASN A 405 16.53 6.47 8.63
CA ASN A 405 15.53 6.31 9.69
C ASN A 405 14.79 7.64 9.98
N ASP A 406 15.51 8.76 10.05
CA ASP A 406 14.94 10.09 10.25
C ASP A 406 14.05 10.51 9.06
N ASN A 407 14.45 10.15 7.83
CA ASN A 407 13.59 10.32 6.64
C ASN A 407 12.38 9.38 6.66
N ALA A 408 12.55 8.12 7.07
CA ALA A 408 11.49 7.14 7.17
C ALA A 408 10.44 7.53 8.23
N GLY A 409 10.87 8.17 9.33
CA GLY A 409 10.03 8.69 10.40
C GLY A 409 9.26 9.98 10.09
N LYS A 410 9.56 10.69 8.99
CA LYS A 410 8.80 11.89 8.57
C LYS A 410 7.37 11.55 8.15
N PRO A 411 6.43 12.53 8.22
CA PRO A 411 5.12 12.42 7.59
C PRO A 411 5.20 12.06 6.10
N ILE A 412 4.18 11.36 5.60
CA ILE A 412 4.05 11.08 4.16
C ILE A 412 3.78 12.38 3.38
N SER A 413 4.28 12.44 2.13
CA SER A 413 3.92 13.50 1.17
C SER A 413 2.41 13.49 0.91
N ARG A 414 1.80 14.67 0.78
CA ARG A 414 0.36 14.84 0.52
C ARG A 414 0.04 15.15 -0.93
N THR A 415 1.04 15.46 -1.76
CA THR A 415 0.87 15.68 -3.20
C THR A 415 1.93 14.92 -4.02
N PRO A 416 1.65 14.56 -5.29
CA PRO A 416 2.66 13.93 -6.16
C PRO A 416 3.94 14.77 -6.31
N GLY A 417 3.85 16.10 -6.37
CA GLY A 417 5.04 16.98 -6.48
C GLY A 417 5.90 17.01 -5.21
N GLU A 418 5.28 16.92 -4.02
CA GLU A 418 6.04 16.69 -2.78
C GLU A 418 6.71 15.31 -2.78
N LEU A 419 6.06 14.30 -3.35
CA LEU A 419 6.61 12.95 -3.44
C LEU A 419 7.74 12.84 -4.45
N GLU A 420 7.67 13.53 -5.59
CA GLU A 420 8.75 13.58 -6.59
C GLU A 420 10.06 14.12 -5.98
N SER A 421 9.97 15.16 -5.15
CA SER A 421 11.12 15.67 -4.39
C SER A 421 11.69 14.63 -3.40
N VAL A 422 10.84 13.80 -2.78
CA VAL A 422 11.26 12.69 -1.91
C VAL A 422 11.88 11.54 -2.72
N ILE A 423 11.33 11.20 -3.90
CA ILE A 423 11.90 10.23 -4.84
C ILE A 423 13.31 10.65 -5.27
N MET A 424 13.48 11.90 -5.72
CA MET A 424 14.79 12.44 -6.10
C MET A 424 15.78 12.44 -4.93
N SER A 425 15.33 12.86 -3.75
CA SER A 425 16.16 12.87 -2.54
C SER A 425 16.59 11.47 -2.13
N HIS A 426 15.67 10.50 -2.11
CA HIS A 426 15.98 9.11 -1.73
C HIS A 426 16.87 8.44 -2.77
N LYS A 427 16.64 8.66 -4.07
CA LYS A 427 17.53 8.18 -5.13
C LYS A 427 18.96 8.69 -4.93
N SER A 428 19.14 9.99 -4.66
CA SER A 428 20.48 10.54 -4.39
C SER A 428 21.15 9.96 -3.14
N PHE A 429 20.36 9.43 -2.19
CA PHE A 429 20.85 8.66 -1.05
C PHE A 429 21.24 7.22 -1.45
N GLU A 430 20.45 6.54 -2.29
CA GLU A 430 20.80 5.19 -2.78
C GLU A 430 22.04 5.23 -3.70
N ASP A 431 22.14 6.21 -4.60
CA ASP A 431 23.33 6.45 -5.42
C ASP A 431 24.58 6.67 -4.54
N ALA A 432 24.45 7.45 -3.45
CA ALA A 432 25.53 7.71 -2.50
C ALA A 432 25.87 6.51 -1.59
N LEU A 433 24.88 5.66 -1.28
CA LEU A 433 25.07 4.42 -0.55
C LEU A 433 25.76 3.37 -1.41
N GLN A 434 25.35 3.21 -2.67
CA GLN A 434 25.99 2.33 -3.64
C GLN A 434 27.46 2.73 -3.89
N GLY A 435 27.78 4.02 -3.80
CA GLY A 435 29.17 4.51 -3.78
C GLY A 435 30.08 3.90 -2.70
N LEU A 436 29.50 3.31 -1.64
CA LEU A 436 30.25 2.61 -0.57
C LEU A 436 30.43 1.11 -0.82
N ASP A 437 29.87 0.51 -1.88
CA ASP A 437 30.08 -0.92 -2.23
C ASP A 437 31.57 -1.29 -2.25
N ALA A 438 32.40 -0.42 -2.85
CA ALA A 438 33.84 -0.61 -2.94
C ALA A 438 34.53 -0.52 -1.57
N ASP A 439 34.14 0.43 -0.71
CA ASP A 439 34.67 0.55 0.66
C ASP A 439 34.32 -0.71 1.48
N VAL A 440 33.08 -1.20 1.38
CA VAL A 440 32.61 -2.42 2.07
C VAL A 440 33.34 -3.67 1.57
N ALA A 441 33.55 -3.80 0.26
CA ALA A 441 34.30 -4.90 -0.33
C ALA A 441 35.78 -4.87 0.10
N ASN A 442 36.42 -3.70 0.07
CA ASN A 442 37.80 -3.51 0.49
C ASN A 442 38.00 -3.86 1.98
N VAL A 443 37.12 -3.39 2.87
CA VAL A 443 37.21 -3.70 4.31
C VAL A 443 36.98 -5.20 4.59
N LYS A 444 36.04 -5.85 3.88
CA LYS A 444 35.81 -7.30 4.00
C LYS A 444 37.00 -8.13 3.47
N GLU A 445 37.70 -7.66 2.44
CA GLU A 445 38.91 -8.33 1.93
C GLU A 445 40.15 -8.06 2.81
N LEU A 446 40.31 -6.86 3.37
CA LEU A 446 41.33 -6.61 4.42
C LEU A 446 41.12 -7.53 5.63
N PHE A 447 39.87 -7.71 6.08
CA PHE A 447 39.54 -8.64 7.16
C PHE A 447 39.95 -10.08 6.83
N ARG A 448 39.73 -10.52 5.58
CA ARG A 448 40.12 -11.84 5.07
C ARG A 448 41.64 -12.07 5.09
N GLN A 449 42.42 -11.00 4.95
CA GLN A 449 43.88 -11.04 4.93
C GLN A 449 44.50 -11.04 6.34
N LEU A 450 43.71 -10.85 7.40
CA LEU A 450 44.19 -10.95 8.79
C LEU A 450 44.46 -12.42 9.17
N PRO A 451 45.70 -12.80 9.57
CA PRO A 451 46.00 -14.19 9.94
C PRO A 451 45.28 -14.67 11.21
N ASN A 452 45.07 -13.76 12.17
CA ASN A 452 44.41 -14.01 13.45
C ASN A 452 43.62 -12.77 13.92
N PRO A 453 42.44 -12.45 13.32
CA PRO A 453 41.68 -11.28 13.71
C PRO A 453 41.19 -11.38 15.16
N THR A 454 41.29 -10.27 15.88
CA THR A 454 40.90 -10.13 17.30
C THR A 454 39.39 -10.25 17.50
N PRO A 455 38.90 -10.49 18.73
CA PRO A 455 37.46 -10.49 19.03
C PRO A 455 36.78 -9.18 18.62
N THR A 456 37.41 -8.03 18.88
CA THR A 456 36.90 -6.70 18.50
C THR A 456 36.79 -6.54 16.99
N GLN A 457 37.80 -7.00 16.23
CA GLN A 457 37.79 -6.93 14.76
C GLN A 457 36.69 -7.81 14.15
N ARG A 458 36.43 -8.99 14.72
CA ARG A 458 35.31 -9.86 14.34
C ARG A 458 33.98 -9.17 14.58
N VAL A 459 33.74 -8.68 15.80
CA VAL A 459 32.51 -7.94 16.16
C VAL A 459 32.30 -6.71 15.27
N ASN A 460 33.36 -5.99 14.90
CA ASN A 460 33.26 -4.85 13.98
C ASN A 460 32.92 -5.29 12.54
N ASN A 461 33.51 -6.37 12.02
CA ASN A 461 33.17 -6.94 10.70
C ASN A 461 31.71 -7.45 10.66
N ASP A 462 31.26 -8.08 11.74
CA ASP A 462 29.92 -8.65 11.84
C ASP A 462 28.88 -7.53 11.99
N ARG A 463 29.19 -6.47 12.76
CA ARG A 463 28.42 -5.21 12.83
C ARG A 463 28.36 -4.49 11.48
N LEU A 464 29.49 -4.39 10.76
CA LEU A 464 29.55 -3.84 9.41
C LEU A 464 28.61 -4.61 8.47
N SER A 465 28.62 -5.93 8.56
CA SER A 465 27.77 -6.78 7.73
C SER A 465 26.29 -6.65 8.08
N SER A 466 25.92 -6.62 9.37
CA SER A 466 24.54 -6.36 9.81
C SER A 466 24.07 -4.99 9.33
N LEU A 467 24.77 -3.91 9.71
CA LEU A 467 24.38 -2.54 9.39
C LEU A 467 24.27 -2.30 7.88
N TRP A 468 25.05 -3.00 7.05
CA TRP A 468 24.96 -2.91 5.60
C TRP A 468 23.65 -3.53 5.07
N GLU A 469 23.31 -4.76 5.48
CA GLU A 469 22.07 -5.40 5.05
C GLU A 469 20.84 -4.71 5.67
N ASP A 470 20.88 -4.37 6.96
CA ASP A 470 19.82 -3.65 7.69
C ASP A 470 19.48 -2.30 7.03
N LEU A 471 20.50 -1.58 6.53
CA LEU A 471 20.35 -0.31 5.83
C LEU A 471 19.73 -0.49 4.44
N TRP A 472 20.20 -1.49 3.68
CA TRP A 472 19.65 -1.77 2.35
C TRP A 472 18.23 -2.32 2.41
N ASP A 473 17.88 -3.15 3.40
CA ASP A 473 16.51 -3.62 3.59
C ASP A 473 15.57 -2.48 4.02
N LEU A 474 16.01 -1.57 4.91
CA LEU A 474 15.23 -0.36 5.21
C LEU A 474 15.07 0.53 3.96
N SER A 475 16.09 0.63 3.09
CA SER A 475 16.03 1.36 1.81
C SER A 475 14.99 0.75 0.87
N ARG A 476 15.11 -0.56 0.60
CA ARG A 476 14.15 -1.34 -0.21
C ARG A 476 12.71 -1.17 0.32
N MET A 477 12.51 -1.27 1.63
CA MET A 477 11.20 -1.11 2.26
C MET A 477 10.65 0.32 2.16
N TYR A 478 11.50 1.35 2.18
CA TYR A 478 11.12 2.75 1.97
C TYR A 478 10.81 3.04 0.49
N VAL A 479 11.59 2.49 -0.45
CA VAL A 479 11.29 2.54 -1.89
C VAL A 479 9.91 1.94 -2.20
N GLU A 480 9.58 0.76 -1.65
CA GLU A 480 8.23 0.20 -1.84
C GLU A 480 7.14 1.06 -1.18
N ARG A 481 7.41 1.65 0.00
CA ARG A 481 6.48 2.62 0.61
C ARG A 481 6.22 3.83 -0.28
N ILE A 482 7.26 4.35 -0.95
CA ILE A 482 7.17 5.49 -1.86
C ILE A 482 6.34 5.13 -3.10
N LYS A 483 6.58 3.97 -3.74
CA LYS A 483 5.80 3.49 -4.90
C LYS A 483 4.32 3.29 -4.58
N VAL A 484 4.02 2.72 -3.40
CA VAL A 484 2.62 2.54 -2.96
C VAL A 484 1.99 3.90 -2.63
N LEU A 485 2.71 4.83 -1.99
CA LEU A 485 2.23 6.19 -1.76
C LEU A 485 1.95 6.94 -3.07
N GLU A 486 2.82 6.81 -4.08
CA GLU A 486 2.63 7.36 -5.42
C GLU A 486 1.36 6.81 -6.07
N SER A 487 1.15 5.50 -5.97
CA SER A 487 -0.05 4.80 -6.46
C SER A 487 -1.33 5.27 -5.73
N VAL A 488 -1.24 5.60 -4.45
CA VAL A 488 -2.36 6.16 -3.67
C VAL A 488 -2.64 7.61 -4.06
N LEU A 489 -1.63 8.48 -4.10
CA LEU A 489 -1.82 9.91 -4.42
C LEU A 489 -2.34 10.11 -5.85
N ASN A 490 -1.82 9.35 -6.82
CA ASN A 490 -2.33 9.38 -8.19
C ASN A 490 -3.76 8.79 -8.28
N GLY A 491 -4.04 7.70 -7.55
CA GLY A 491 -5.38 7.13 -7.47
C GLY A 491 -6.42 8.06 -6.81
N ILE A 492 -6.03 8.84 -5.80
CA ILE A 492 -6.90 9.87 -5.19
C ILE A 492 -7.30 10.94 -6.22
N LEU A 493 -6.35 11.39 -7.06
CA LEU A 493 -6.64 12.34 -8.13
C LEU A 493 -7.56 11.73 -9.20
N GLU A 494 -7.21 10.54 -9.71
CA GLU A 494 -8.00 9.82 -10.72
C GLU A 494 -9.44 9.56 -10.24
N VAL A 495 -9.61 9.04 -9.02
CA VAL A 495 -10.94 8.78 -8.44
C VAL A 495 -11.69 10.08 -8.15
N SER A 496 -11.03 11.13 -7.67
CA SER A 496 -11.66 12.43 -7.48
C SER A 496 -12.21 13.01 -8.78
N ASP A 497 -11.45 12.93 -9.88
CA ASP A 497 -11.87 13.42 -11.20
C ASP A 497 -12.97 12.55 -11.81
N ILE A 498 -12.89 11.21 -11.70
CA ILE A 498 -13.96 10.29 -12.10
C ILE A 498 -15.27 10.62 -11.35
N VAL A 499 -15.22 10.72 -10.02
CA VAL A 499 -16.38 11.04 -9.19
C VAL A 499 -16.93 12.42 -9.56
N LYS A 500 -16.08 13.45 -9.70
CA LYS A 500 -16.51 14.80 -10.10
C LYS A 500 -17.19 14.81 -11.47
N ALA A 501 -16.64 14.08 -12.46
CA ALA A 501 -17.21 13.99 -13.80
C ALA A 501 -18.61 13.37 -13.78
N HIS A 502 -18.83 12.32 -12.98
CA HIS A 502 -20.16 11.72 -12.81
C HIS A 502 -21.12 12.62 -12.01
N GLU A 503 -20.66 13.30 -10.95
CA GLU A 503 -21.44 14.28 -10.18
C GLU A 503 -21.91 15.45 -11.08
N ILE A 504 -21.07 15.94 -11.98
CA ILE A 504 -21.41 16.96 -12.99
C ILE A 504 -22.39 16.41 -14.02
N THR A 505 -22.15 15.20 -14.53
CA THR A 505 -23.01 14.58 -15.54
C THR A 505 -24.42 14.32 -14.98
N LEU A 506 -24.53 13.74 -13.78
CA LEU A 506 -25.79 13.57 -13.04
C LEU A 506 -26.52 14.90 -12.79
N ASN A 507 -25.81 16.01 -12.57
CA ASN A 507 -26.44 17.32 -12.40
C ASN A 507 -26.80 18.04 -13.71
N SER A 508 -26.29 17.54 -14.84
CA SER A 508 -26.58 18.02 -16.19
C SER A 508 -27.84 17.40 -16.80
N PHE A 509 -28.36 16.30 -16.23
CA PHE A 509 -29.69 15.79 -16.56
C PHE A 509 -30.78 16.82 -16.22
N ASP A 510 -31.76 16.95 -17.11
CA ASP A 510 -32.94 17.79 -16.93
C ASP A 510 -34.05 17.09 -16.11
N ASP A 511 -35.09 17.85 -15.77
CA ASP A 511 -36.32 17.37 -15.11
C ASP A 511 -37.01 16.26 -15.94
N LEU A 512 -37.76 15.35 -15.29
CA LEU A 512 -38.24 14.13 -15.95
C LEU A 512 -39.20 14.43 -17.13
N PRO A 513 -38.94 13.93 -18.36
CA PRO A 513 -39.73 14.25 -19.54
C PRO A 513 -40.98 13.35 -19.69
N ALA A 514 -42.10 13.92 -20.15
CA ALA A 514 -43.32 13.17 -20.51
C ALA A 514 -43.27 12.58 -21.94
N ALA A 515 -42.39 13.07 -22.81
CA ALA A 515 -42.29 12.58 -24.18
C ALA A 515 -41.54 11.24 -24.21
N LEU A 516 -42.18 10.20 -24.78
CA LEU A 516 -41.68 8.81 -24.71
C LEU A 516 -40.33 8.59 -25.40
N ASP A 517 -40.03 9.36 -26.44
CA ASP A 517 -38.74 9.40 -27.12
C ASP A 517 -37.63 9.92 -26.18
N LYS A 518 -37.87 11.05 -25.51
CA LYS A 518 -36.93 11.67 -24.57
C LYS A 518 -36.74 10.84 -23.31
N LEU A 519 -37.82 10.22 -22.82
CA LEU A 519 -37.78 9.34 -21.65
C LEU A 519 -37.01 8.04 -21.94
N ARG A 520 -37.14 7.47 -23.15
CA ARG A 520 -36.26 6.39 -23.65
C ARG A 520 -34.81 6.84 -23.78
N GLY A 521 -34.57 8.07 -24.24
CA GLY A 521 -33.23 8.67 -24.30
C GLY A 521 -32.56 8.76 -22.92
N HIS A 522 -33.25 9.36 -21.93
CA HIS A 522 -32.76 9.45 -20.54
C HIS A 522 -32.52 8.07 -19.92
N HIS A 523 -33.43 7.10 -20.12
CA HIS A 523 -33.23 5.71 -19.66
C HIS A 523 -31.97 5.08 -20.26
N SER A 524 -31.78 5.22 -21.58
CA SER A 524 -30.61 4.68 -22.30
C SER A 524 -29.29 5.28 -21.78
N GLN A 525 -29.27 6.60 -21.55
CA GLN A 525 -28.09 7.31 -21.00
C GLN A 525 -27.77 6.88 -19.56
N LEU A 526 -28.78 6.68 -18.72
CA LEU A 526 -28.60 6.17 -17.35
C LEU A 526 -28.12 4.71 -17.35
N LEU A 527 -28.56 3.89 -18.31
CA LEU A 527 -28.11 2.51 -18.47
C LEU A 527 -26.64 2.44 -18.93
N GLU A 528 -26.25 3.25 -19.91
CA GLU A 528 -24.85 3.40 -20.36
C GLU A 528 -23.95 3.85 -19.20
N MET A 529 -24.35 4.89 -18.47
CA MET A 529 -23.59 5.39 -17.32
C MET A 529 -23.47 4.34 -16.20
N ASN A 530 -24.51 3.51 -15.98
CA ASN A 530 -24.44 2.39 -15.03
C ASN A 530 -23.41 1.33 -15.44
N MET A 531 -23.26 1.04 -16.75
CA MET A 531 -22.22 0.13 -17.24
C MET A 531 -20.80 0.71 -17.06
N VAL A 532 -20.63 2.02 -17.31
CA VAL A 532 -19.36 2.73 -17.09
C VAL A 532 -18.95 2.69 -15.60
N LEU A 533 -19.90 2.91 -14.68
CA LEU A 533 -19.63 2.81 -13.24
C LEU A 533 -19.17 1.39 -12.83
N GLN A 534 -19.82 0.34 -13.36
CA GLN A 534 -19.41 -1.05 -13.10
C GLN A 534 -18.00 -1.36 -13.58
N GLN A 535 -17.56 -0.77 -14.71
CA GLN A 535 -16.18 -0.90 -15.19
C GLN A 535 -15.19 -0.14 -14.29
N GLN A 536 -15.53 1.09 -13.91
CA GLN A 536 -14.66 1.97 -13.12
C GLN A 536 -14.54 1.60 -11.63
N GLN A 537 -15.45 0.77 -11.10
CA GLN A 537 -15.33 0.19 -9.75
C GLN A 537 -13.93 -0.43 -9.49
N THR A 538 -13.32 -1.03 -10.52
CA THR A 538 -11.97 -1.61 -10.43
C THR A 538 -10.86 -0.60 -10.06
N VAL A 539 -11.04 0.68 -10.39
CA VAL A 539 -10.12 1.77 -10.00
C VAL A 539 -10.30 2.12 -8.52
N ILE A 540 -11.55 2.16 -8.05
CA ILE A 540 -11.91 2.37 -6.64
C ILE A 540 -11.34 1.25 -5.76
N ASP A 541 -11.51 -0.01 -6.18
CA ASP A 541 -10.99 -1.19 -5.49
C ASP A 541 -9.45 -1.18 -5.43
N SER A 542 -8.80 -0.75 -6.52
CA SER A 542 -7.34 -0.58 -6.60
C SER A 542 -6.84 0.47 -5.61
N LEU A 543 -7.46 1.66 -5.56
CA LEU A 543 -7.12 2.71 -4.60
C LEU A 543 -7.23 2.21 -3.16
N ASN A 544 -8.37 1.62 -2.79
CA ASN A 544 -8.59 1.10 -1.44
C ASN A 544 -7.56 0.02 -1.03
N LYS A 545 -7.20 -0.87 -1.96
CA LYS A 545 -6.13 -1.87 -1.75
C LYS A 545 -4.77 -1.20 -1.55
N ASN A 546 -4.43 -0.20 -2.35
CA ASN A 546 -3.14 0.50 -2.28
C ASN A 546 -3.00 1.28 -0.96
N VAL A 547 -4.09 1.85 -0.43
CA VAL A 547 -4.12 2.53 0.87
C VAL A 547 -3.89 1.56 2.03
N ALA A 548 -4.55 0.40 2.02
CA ALA A 548 -4.32 -0.65 3.02
C ALA A 548 -2.86 -1.17 2.99
N LEU A 549 -2.27 -1.30 1.80
CA LEU A 549 -0.84 -1.61 1.63
C LEU A 549 0.05 -0.47 2.15
N LEU A 550 -0.29 0.80 1.87
CA LEU A 550 0.46 1.95 2.36
C LEU A 550 0.57 1.94 3.89
N ARG A 551 -0.53 1.69 4.61
CA ARG A 551 -0.49 1.55 6.08
C ARG A 551 0.48 0.46 6.54
N GLN A 552 0.48 -0.70 5.87
CA GLN A 552 1.42 -1.80 6.17
C GLN A 552 2.88 -1.40 5.91
N HIS A 553 3.16 -0.71 4.81
CA HIS A 553 4.52 -0.24 4.47
C HIS A 553 5.00 0.88 5.39
N VAL A 554 4.12 1.80 5.82
CA VAL A 554 4.41 2.85 6.80
C VAL A 554 4.75 2.24 8.16
N ALA A 555 3.92 1.33 8.68
CA ALA A 555 4.16 0.66 9.96
C ALA A 555 5.45 -0.18 9.98
N ARG A 556 5.83 -0.77 8.84
CA ARG A 556 7.08 -1.54 8.70
C ARG A 556 8.34 -0.67 8.64
N THR A 557 8.24 0.59 8.26
CA THR A 557 9.40 1.49 8.05
C THR A 557 9.57 2.55 9.15
N ARG A 558 8.51 2.83 9.93
CA ARG A 558 8.58 3.73 11.09
C ARG A 558 8.94 2.96 12.36
N ILE A 559 10.21 2.58 12.47
CA ILE A 559 10.75 1.81 13.59
C ILE A 559 10.37 2.48 14.93
N GLY A 560 9.71 1.73 15.81
CA GLY A 560 9.30 2.19 17.15
C GLY A 560 8.04 3.06 17.22
N GLN A 561 7.33 3.31 16.11
CA GLN A 561 6.09 4.10 16.11
C GLN A 561 4.84 3.21 15.89
N SER A 562 3.82 3.36 16.73
CA SER A 562 2.59 2.56 16.70
C SER A 562 1.34 3.28 16.16
N SER A 563 1.44 4.58 15.85
CA SER A 563 0.34 5.43 15.35
C SER A 563 0.83 6.31 14.21
N HIS A 564 -0.01 6.52 13.19
CA HIS A 564 0.35 7.23 11.96
C HIS A 564 -0.76 8.23 11.55
N PRO A 565 -0.93 9.36 12.28
CA PRO A 565 -2.03 10.32 12.06
C PRO A 565 -2.05 11.02 10.70
N ASP A 566 -1.03 10.82 9.88
CA ASP A 566 -0.94 11.25 8.49
C ASP A 566 -1.50 10.20 7.51
N VAL A 567 -1.30 8.91 7.78
CA VAL A 567 -2.00 7.82 7.07
C VAL A 567 -3.47 7.79 7.44
N ASP A 568 -3.79 8.00 8.72
CA ASP A 568 -5.18 8.03 9.21
C ASP A 568 -6.02 9.08 8.44
N ARG A 569 -5.47 10.29 8.22
CA ARG A 569 -6.11 11.33 7.39
C ARG A 569 -6.23 10.97 5.91
N LEU A 570 -5.24 10.25 5.36
CA LEU A 570 -5.28 9.85 3.95
C LEU A 570 -6.34 8.75 3.73
N GLU A 571 -6.56 7.88 4.72
CA GLU A 571 -7.71 6.98 4.77
C GLU A 571 -9.04 7.73 4.91
N ASP A 572 -9.12 8.77 5.75
CA ASP A 572 -10.32 9.64 5.83
C ASP A 572 -10.63 10.34 4.49
N GLU A 573 -9.61 10.82 3.77
CA GLU A 573 -9.74 11.46 2.44
C GLU A 573 -10.23 10.45 1.39
N VAL A 574 -9.68 9.23 1.38
CA VAL A 574 -10.12 8.14 0.48
C VAL A 574 -11.53 7.65 0.84
N GLN A 575 -11.88 7.58 2.13
CA GLN A 575 -13.21 7.17 2.55
C GLN A 575 -14.29 8.21 2.19
N GLN A 576 -13.95 9.50 2.18
CA GLN A 576 -14.82 10.54 1.63
C GLN A 576 -15.04 10.38 0.11
N LEU A 577 -14.02 9.94 -0.64
CA LEU A 577 -14.18 9.60 -2.06
C LEU A 577 -15.06 8.34 -2.24
N ASN A 578 -14.88 7.29 -1.43
CA ASN A 578 -15.74 6.10 -1.44
C ASN A 578 -17.22 6.45 -1.22
N VAL A 579 -17.52 7.30 -0.23
CA VAL A 579 -18.90 7.73 0.07
C VAL A 579 -19.51 8.56 -1.07
N ARG A 580 -18.72 9.43 -1.72
CA ARG A 580 -19.18 10.17 -2.92
C ARG A 580 -19.42 9.23 -4.11
N TRP A 581 -18.55 8.25 -4.33
CA TRP A 581 -18.72 7.22 -5.35
C TRP A 581 -19.98 6.36 -5.11
N GLU A 582 -20.21 5.90 -3.89
CA GLU A 582 -21.40 5.12 -3.53
C GLU A 582 -22.69 5.93 -3.72
N ASN A 583 -22.67 7.23 -3.40
CA ASN A 583 -23.78 8.15 -3.69
C ASN A 583 -24.02 8.31 -5.20
N VAL A 584 -22.97 8.45 -6.03
CA VAL A 584 -23.08 8.47 -7.49
C VAL A 584 -23.73 7.17 -8.03
N CYS A 585 -23.25 6.00 -7.57
CA CYS A 585 -23.80 4.70 -7.96
C CYS A 585 -25.27 4.53 -7.55
N THR A 586 -25.61 4.92 -6.31
CA THR A 586 -26.99 4.92 -5.81
C THR A 586 -27.88 5.85 -6.64
N GLN A 587 -27.41 7.04 -6.98
CA GLN A 587 -28.15 8.01 -7.80
C GLN A 587 -28.42 7.49 -9.22
N VAL A 588 -27.46 6.82 -9.86
CA VAL A 588 -27.69 6.19 -11.16
C VAL A 588 -28.74 5.08 -11.05
N ALA A 589 -28.59 4.16 -10.10
CA ALA A 589 -29.53 3.05 -9.91
C ALA A 589 -30.96 3.52 -9.58
N GLU A 590 -31.10 4.51 -8.69
CA GLU A 590 -32.40 5.10 -8.32
C GLU A 590 -33.07 5.85 -9.48
N ARG A 591 -32.30 6.58 -10.28
CA ARG A 591 -32.82 7.33 -11.43
C ARG A 591 -33.19 6.41 -12.58
N LEU A 592 -32.37 5.39 -12.85
CA LEU A 592 -32.66 4.35 -13.85
C LEU A 592 -33.98 3.65 -13.52
N LYS A 593 -34.11 3.14 -12.29
CA LYS A 593 -35.34 2.47 -11.80
C LYS A 593 -36.56 3.40 -11.71
N ALA A 594 -36.37 4.72 -11.65
CA ALA A 594 -37.45 5.70 -11.74
C ALA A 594 -37.84 5.98 -13.20
N ALA A 595 -36.87 6.13 -14.10
CA ALA A 595 -37.11 6.27 -15.53
C ALA A 595 -37.83 5.04 -16.13
N GLU A 596 -37.50 3.82 -15.69
CA GLU A 596 -38.17 2.58 -16.10
C GLU A 596 -39.65 2.55 -15.73
N ARG A 597 -39.96 2.85 -14.46
CA ARG A 597 -41.35 2.89 -13.97
C ARG A 597 -42.14 4.03 -14.61
N ALA A 598 -41.53 5.21 -14.75
CA ALA A 598 -42.10 6.33 -15.48
C ALA A 598 -42.40 5.97 -16.94
N LEU A 599 -41.50 5.28 -17.63
CA LEU A 599 -41.65 4.84 -19.02
C LEU A 599 -42.78 3.81 -19.17
N GLN A 600 -42.88 2.85 -18.26
CA GLN A 600 -43.99 1.89 -18.23
C GLN A 600 -45.34 2.60 -18.01
N THR A 601 -45.44 3.47 -17.01
CA THR A 601 -46.68 4.24 -16.75
C THR A 601 -47.01 5.16 -17.91
N GLN A 602 -46.02 5.84 -18.51
CA GLN A 602 -46.25 6.77 -19.62
C GLN A 602 -46.66 6.06 -20.90
N MET A 603 -46.20 4.84 -21.16
CA MET A 603 -46.67 4.03 -22.28
C MET A 603 -48.15 3.64 -22.14
N VAL A 604 -48.59 3.25 -20.93
CA VAL A 604 -50.01 2.97 -20.65
C VAL A 604 -50.83 4.26 -20.74
N TYR A 605 -50.46 5.29 -19.97
CA TYR A 605 -51.14 6.58 -19.96
C TYR A 605 -51.33 7.16 -21.36
N ARG A 606 -50.29 7.13 -22.21
CA ARG A 606 -50.38 7.69 -23.57
C ARG A 606 -51.36 6.92 -24.46
N SER A 607 -51.35 5.59 -24.40
CA SER A 607 -52.31 4.74 -25.13
C SER A 607 -53.75 5.08 -24.72
N GLU A 608 -54.03 5.07 -23.42
CA GLU A 608 -55.37 5.32 -22.90
C GLU A 608 -55.84 6.76 -23.19
N TYR A 609 -54.95 7.74 -23.04
CA TYR A 609 -55.23 9.15 -23.34
C TYR A 609 -55.54 9.38 -24.83
N GLU A 610 -54.76 8.80 -25.74
CA GLU A 610 -55.01 8.93 -27.19
C GLU A 610 -56.30 8.21 -27.61
N ASN A 611 -56.61 7.05 -27.01
CA ASN A 611 -57.86 6.33 -27.24
C ASN A 611 -59.09 7.15 -26.81
N GLU A 612 -59.08 7.73 -25.60
CA GLU A 612 -60.23 8.50 -25.09
C GLU A 612 -60.34 9.89 -25.72
N MET A 613 -59.23 10.57 -26.03
CA MET A 613 -59.27 11.81 -26.81
C MET A 613 -59.87 11.58 -28.20
N ALA A 614 -59.44 10.53 -28.91
CA ALA A 614 -60.00 10.18 -30.21
C ALA A 614 -61.48 9.75 -30.12
N TRP A 615 -61.95 9.26 -28.97
CA TRP A 615 -63.39 9.02 -28.72
C TRP A 615 -64.15 10.33 -28.47
N LEU A 616 -63.63 11.23 -27.62
CA LEU A 616 -64.22 12.56 -27.39
C LEU A 616 -64.34 13.37 -28.68
N ASP A 617 -63.33 13.34 -29.55
CA ASP A 617 -63.37 14.01 -30.86
C ASP A 617 -64.50 13.45 -31.76
N ARG A 618 -64.80 12.13 -31.70
CA ARG A 618 -65.94 11.54 -32.42
C ARG A 618 -67.28 11.95 -31.82
N VAL A 619 -67.40 11.98 -30.49
CA VAL A 619 -68.62 12.46 -29.81
C VAL A 619 -68.86 13.93 -30.14
N GLU A 620 -67.83 14.78 -30.07
CA GLU A 620 -67.91 16.18 -30.46
C GLU A 620 -68.32 16.35 -31.93
N GLU A 621 -67.78 15.54 -32.85
CA GLU A 621 -68.19 15.54 -34.26
C GLU A 621 -69.67 15.12 -34.44
N THR A 622 -70.13 14.08 -33.75
CA THR A 622 -71.54 13.64 -33.77
C THR A 622 -72.47 14.74 -33.24
N ILE A 623 -72.13 15.36 -32.11
CA ILE A 623 -72.94 16.42 -31.50
C ILE A 623 -72.94 17.69 -32.36
N ASN A 624 -71.83 18.03 -33.02
CA ASN A 624 -71.77 19.16 -33.95
C ASN A 624 -72.53 18.91 -35.28
N LYS A 625 -72.79 17.64 -35.66
CA LYS A 625 -73.65 17.26 -36.80
C LYS A 625 -75.16 17.33 -36.50
N LEU A 626 -75.58 17.44 -35.23
CA LEU A 626 -77.00 17.50 -34.88
C LEU A 626 -77.65 18.82 -35.33
N ARG A 627 -78.85 18.71 -35.92
CA ARG A 627 -79.63 19.88 -36.36
C ARG A 627 -80.17 20.68 -35.18
N LYS A 628 -80.39 21.98 -35.38
CA LYS A 628 -81.11 22.81 -34.39
C LYS A 628 -82.56 22.35 -34.27
N PRO A 629 -83.20 22.53 -33.11
CA PRO A 629 -84.64 22.33 -32.93
C PRO A 629 -85.52 23.01 -33.99
N GLU A 630 -85.12 24.20 -34.43
CA GLU A 630 -85.81 25.03 -35.42
C GLU A 630 -85.84 24.40 -36.84
N ASP A 631 -84.85 23.57 -37.16
CA ASP A 631 -84.66 22.94 -38.49
C ASP A 631 -85.28 21.53 -38.59
N LEU A 632 -86.05 21.11 -37.57
CA LEU A 632 -86.53 19.74 -37.38
C LEU A 632 -88.05 19.67 -37.40
N ARG A 633 -88.61 18.67 -38.10
CA ARG A 633 -90.04 18.34 -38.01
C ARG A 633 -90.31 17.53 -36.74
N PRO A 634 -91.51 17.62 -36.13
CA PRO A 634 -91.79 16.95 -34.86
C PRO A 634 -91.63 15.42 -34.87
N GLU A 635 -91.81 14.74 -36.01
CA GLU A 635 -91.58 13.29 -36.11
C GLU A 635 -90.08 12.94 -35.95
N GLN A 636 -89.19 13.89 -36.23
CA GLN A 636 -87.74 13.70 -36.22
C GLN A 636 -87.11 14.01 -34.85
N TYR A 637 -87.82 14.69 -33.95
CA TYR A 637 -87.37 14.94 -32.58
C TYR A 637 -87.03 13.64 -31.84
N GLN A 638 -87.83 12.58 -32.01
CA GLN A 638 -87.59 11.30 -31.34
C GLN A 638 -86.28 10.66 -31.81
N GLN A 639 -86.01 10.61 -33.12
CA GLN A 639 -84.74 10.09 -33.65
C GLN A 639 -83.52 10.87 -33.10
N GLN A 640 -83.61 12.19 -33.00
CA GLN A 640 -82.52 13.00 -32.46
C GLN A 640 -82.38 12.84 -30.93
N LEU A 641 -83.48 12.61 -30.20
CA LEU A 641 -83.44 12.24 -28.79
C LEU A 641 -82.80 10.86 -28.59
N ASP A 642 -83.15 9.87 -29.40
CA ASP A 642 -82.64 8.50 -29.28
C ASP A 642 -81.12 8.46 -29.51
N LEU A 643 -80.62 9.23 -30.48
CA LEU A 643 -79.17 9.46 -30.67
C LEU A 643 -78.53 10.13 -29.44
N LEU A 644 -79.11 11.22 -28.92
CA LEU A 644 -78.59 11.91 -27.73
C LEU A 644 -78.60 11.02 -26.47
N VAL A 645 -79.56 10.11 -26.35
CA VAL A 645 -79.63 9.12 -25.26
C VAL A 645 -78.58 8.03 -25.43
N ALA A 646 -78.30 7.58 -26.66
CA ALA A 646 -77.25 6.60 -26.95
C ALA A 646 -75.84 7.16 -26.68
N GLU A 647 -75.55 8.39 -27.14
CA GLU A 647 -74.29 9.08 -26.85
C GLU A 647 -74.13 9.33 -25.34
N TYR A 648 -75.20 9.73 -24.63
CA TYR A 648 -75.16 9.88 -23.18
C TYR A 648 -74.91 8.56 -22.44
N ALA A 649 -75.48 7.44 -22.91
CA ALA A 649 -75.25 6.12 -22.34
C ALA A 649 -73.78 5.68 -22.51
N GLN A 650 -73.21 5.83 -23.71
CA GLN A 650 -71.78 5.57 -23.94
C GLN A 650 -70.88 6.47 -23.07
N LEU A 651 -71.27 7.74 -22.86
CA LEU A 651 -70.52 8.65 -22.00
C LEU A 651 -70.53 8.20 -20.53
N GLN A 652 -71.63 7.62 -20.04
CA GLN A 652 -71.66 7.00 -18.71
C GLN A 652 -70.74 5.76 -18.64
N GLU A 653 -70.82 4.84 -19.60
CA GLU A 653 -69.96 3.65 -19.67
C GLU A 653 -68.46 4.01 -19.76
N ARG A 654 -68.12 5.10 -20.45
CA ARG A 654 -66.74 5.61 -20.61
C ARG A 654 -66.17 6.31 -19.38
N THR A 655 -66.97 6.57 -18.34
CA THR A 655 -66.51 7.27 -17.13
C THR A 655 -65.34 6.51 -16.46
N GLU A 656 -65.40 5.17 -16.37
CA GLU A 656 -64.33 4.38 -15.76
C GLU A 656 -63.03 4.43 -16.57
N ALA A 657 -63.11 4.54 -17.91
CA ALA A 657 -61.93 4.71 -18.76
C ALA A 657 -61.26 6.08 -18.53
N ILE A 658 -62.05 7.16 -18.42
CA ILE A 658 -61.55 8.49 -18.07
C ILE A 658 -60.95 8.50 -16.66
N GLU A 659 -61.54 7.80 -15.69
CA GLU A 659 -60.92 7.60 -14.37
C GLU A 659 -59.60 6.81 -14.45
N ASN A 660 -59.49 5.82 -15.33
CA ASN A 660 -58.26 5.06 -15.57
C ASN A 660 -57.15 5.95 -16.16
N VAL A 661 -57.46 6.79 -17.15
CA VAL A 661 -56.52 7.79 -17.71
C VAL A 661 -56.02 8.75 -16.62
N ASN A 662 -56.93 9.27 -15.79
CA ASN A 662 -56.59 10.09 -14.62
C ASN A 662 -55.72 9.34 -13.59
N ARG A 663 -55.96 8.05 -13.37
CA ARG A 663 -55.22 7.19 -12.44
C ARG A 663 -53.77 6.97 -12.88
N GLU A 664 -53.55 6.70 -14.17
CA GLU A 664 -52.20 6.49 -14.73
C GLU A 664 -51.44 7.80 -14.91
N GLY A 665 -52.07 8.86 -15.43
CA GLY A 665 -51.45 10.19 -15.49
C GLY A 665 -51.11 10.71 -14.07
N GLY A 666 -51.99 10.47 -13.09
CA GLY A 666 -51.75 10.78 -11.68
C GLY A 666 -50.62 9.95 -11.04
N LYS A 667 -50.37 8.71 -11.48
CA LYS A 667 -49.16 7.95 -11.12
C LYS A 667 -47.91 8.60 -11.71
N PHE A 668 -47.92 8.92 -13.01
CA PHE A 668 -46.79 9.56 -13.68
C PHE A 668 -46.41 10.90 -13.04
N ILE A 669 -47.40 11.76 -12.73
CA ILE A 669 -47.18 13.05 -12.05
C ILE A 669 -46.50 12.86 -10.68
N ARG A 670 -46.82 11.80 -9.93
CA ARG A 670 -46.17 11.48 -8.64
C ARG A 670 -44.73 10.98 -8.84
N GLU A 671 -44.51 10.09 -9.80
CA GLU A 671 -43.17 9.57 -10.14
C GLU A 671 -42.24 10.71 -10.60
N ALA A 672 -42.72 11.59 -11.49
CA ALA A 672 -41.99 12.76 -11.97
C ALA A 672 -41.65 13.76 -10.85
N LYS A 673 -42.62 14.15 -10.01
CA LYS A 673 -42.34 15.02 -8.85
C LYS A 673 -41.37 14.39 -7.85
N GLY A 674 -41.43 13.06 -7.67
CA GLY A 674 -40.50 12.30 -6.83
C GLY A 674 -39.10 12.12 -7.44
N TYR A 675 -38.98 12.21 -8.77
CA TYR A 675 -37.69 12.28 -9.47
C TYR A 675 -37.09 13.69 -9.33
N ASP A 676 -37.81 14.73 -9.75
CA ASP A 676 -37.35 16.11 -9.77
C ASP A 676 -36.96 16.63 -8.37
N SER A 677 -37.65 16.18 -7.32
CA SER A 677 -37.29 16.49 -5.92
C SER A 677 -35.93 15.90 -5.52
N ARG A 678 -35.65 14.63 -5.86
CA ARG A 678 -34.35 13.99 -5.60
C ARG A 678 -33.23 14.57 -6.47
N MET A 679 -33.54 14.98 -7.71
CA MET A 679 -32.64 15.75 -8.57
C MET A 679 -32.19 17.05 -7.88
N GLY A 680 -33.12 17.79 -7.26
CA GLY A 680 -32.82 19.00 -6.50
C GLY A 680 -31.96 18.74 -5.25
N GLN A 681 -32.31 17.72 -4.47
CA GLN A 681 -31.54 17.33 -3.27
C GLN A 681 -30.09 16.93 -3.61
N PHE A 682 -29.89 16.17 -4.70
CA PHE A 682 -28.55 15.82 -5.17
C PHE A 682 -27.78 17.05 -5.67
N HIS A 683 -28.42 17.94 -6.43
CA HIS A 683 -27.81 19.20 -6.86
C HIS A 683 -27.31 20.03 -5.68
N ASP A 684 -28.14 20.23 -4.66
CA ASP A 684 -27.76 21.02 -3.50
C ASP A 684 -26.69 20.34 -2.64
N SER A 685 -26.67 18.99 -2.61
CA SER A 685 -25.58 18.21 -2.00
C SER A 685 -24.23 18.39 -2.72
N ILE A 686 -24.19 18.26 -4.05
CA ILE A 686 -22.95 18.46 -4.84
C ILE A 686 -22.47 19.91 -4.77
N VAL A 687 -23.38 20.87 -4.73
CA VAL A 687 -23.08 22.29 -4.50
C VAL A 687 -22.56 22.55 -3.07
N GLY A 688 -22.98 21.75 -2.08
CA GLY A 688 -22.43 21.77 -0.73
C GLY A 688 -21.00 21.23 -0.66
N ILE A 689 -20.67 20.22 -1.47
CA ILE A 689 -19.34 19.59 -1.53
C ILE A 689 -18.33 20.47 -2.28
N HIS A 690 -18.67 20.96 -3.48
CA HIS A 690 -17.75 21.69 -4.36
C HIS A 690 -17.91 23.23 -4.32
N GLY A 691 -18.84 23.73 -3.51
CA GLY A 691 -19.22 25.14 -3.48
C GLY A 691 -20.04 25.58 -4.71
N PRO A 692 -20.43 26.87 -4.78
CA PRO A 692 -21.35 27.37 -5.81
C PRO A 692 -20.76 27.45 -7.22
N ALA A 693 -19.43 27.33 -7.39
CA ALA A 693 -18.77 27.46 -8.68
C ALA A 693 -19.08 26.31 -9.65
N ILE A 694 -19.23 25.08 -9.15
CA ILE A 694 -19.48 23.87 -9.97
C ILE A 694 -20.77 23.97 -10.80
N LYS A 695 -21.71 24.87 -10.42
CA LYS A 695 -22.93 25.17 -11.18
C LYS A 695 -22.65 25.65 -12.61
N GLN A 696 -21.45 26.16 -12.89
CA GLN A 696 -21.02 26.56 -14.24
C GLN A 696 -20.62 25.37 -15.12
N GLU A 697 -20.30 24.22 -14.52
CA GLU A 697 -19.93 23.00 -15.23
C GLU A 697 -21.16 22.16 -15.62
N PHE A 698 -22.32 22.37 -14.97
CA PHE A 698 -23.58 21.67 -15.24
C PHE A 698 -24.20 22.07 -16.59
N ARG A 699 -24.41 21.11 -17.50
CA ARG A 699 -24.87 21.32 -18.88
C ARG A 699 -26.35 20.96 -19.10
N ARG A 700 -27.25 21.43 -18.23
CA ARG A 700 -28.70 21.32 -18.43
C ARG A 700 -29.16 21.99 -19.71
N THR A 701 -30.22 21.49 -20.36
CA THR A 701 -30.69 22.12 -21.60
C THR A 701 -31.30 23.49 -21.31
N LYS A 702 -30.95 24.49 -22.12
CA LYS A 702 -31.59 25.81 -22.03
C LYS A 702 -33.06 25.68 -22.44
N PRO A 703 -34.03 26.22 -21.68
CA PRO A 703 -35.42 26.27 -22.12
C PRO A 703 -35.51 26.76 -23.56
N GLN A 704 -36.17 25.98 -24.42
CA GLN A 704 -36.66 26.52 -25.68
C GLN A 704 -37.64 27.65 -25.36
N PRO A 705 -37.54 28.81 -26.02
CA PRO A 705 -38.54 29.86 -25.88
C PRO A 705 -39.89 29.30 -26.36
N LYS A 706 -40.84 29.16 -25.45
CA LYS A 706 -42.22 28.80 -25.78
C LYS A 706 -42.82 29.95 -26.60
N ASN A 707 -43.60 29.65 -27.64
CA ASN A 707 -44.33 30.67 -28.39
C ASN A 707 -45.38 31.33 -27.48
N GLU A 708 -45.05 32.50 -26.93
CA GLU A 708 -45.84 33.18 -25.89
C GLU A 708 -47.27 33.52 -26.35
N GLN A 709 -47.48 33.71 -27.66
CA GLN A 709 -48.80 33.92 -28.27
C GLN A 709 -49.81 32.80 -27.97
N TYR A 710 -49.39 31.52 -27.98
CA TYR A 710 -50.30 30.39 -27.75
C TYR A 710 -50.69 30.25 -26.29
N GLN A 711 -49.78 30.53 -25.34
CA GLN A 711 -50.09 30.46 -23.91
C GLN A 711 -51.05 31.60 -23.53
N GLN A 712 -50.87 32.82 -24.03
CA GLN A 712 -51.82 33.92 -23.77
C GLN A 712 -53.23 33.63 -24.31
N GLN A 713 -53.35 33.00 -25.48
CA GLN A 713 -54.66 32.58 -26.01
C GLN A 713 -55.29 31.47 -25.17
N LEU A 714 -54.50 30.51 -24.67
CA LEU A 714 -55.00 29.45 -23.80
C LEU A 714 -55.41 29.97 -22.41
N ASP A 715 -54.62 30.88 -21.83
CA ASP A 715 -54.89 31.49 -20.52
C ASP A 715 -56.15 32.37 -20.55
N LEU A 716 -56.40 33.08 -21.67
CA LEU A 716 -57.67 33.79 -21.90
C LEU A 716 -58.85 32.82 -21.98
N LEU A 717 -58.73 31.74 -22.76
CA LEU A 717 -59.79 30.73 -22.89
C LEU A 717 -60.10 30.05 -21.54
N VAL A 718 -59.08 29.78 -20.74
CA VAL A 718 -59.21 29.23 -19.37
C VAL A 718 -59.86 30.24 -18.42
N ALA A 719 -59.57 31.53 -18.53
CA ALA A 719 -60.19 32.57 -17.72
C ALA A 719 -61.69 32.75 -18.04
N GLU A 720 -62.08 32.73 -19.32
CA GLU A 720 -63.48 32.73 -19.73
C GLU A 720 -64.20 31.44 -19.27
N TYR A 721 -63.53 30.30 -19.35
CA TYR A 721 -64.12 29.02 -18.91
C TYR A 721 -64.25 28.89 -17.38
N ALA A 722 -63.37 29.52 -16.60
CA ALA A 722 -63.45 29.53 -15.14
C ALA A 722 -64.72 30.21 -14.62
N GLN A 723 -65.22 31.25 -15.31
CA GLN A 723 -66.48 31.94 -14.95
C GLN A 723 -67.73 31.06 -15.20
N LEU A 724 -67.63 30.07 -16.09
CA LEU A 724 -68.68 29.07 -16.32
C LEU A 724 -68.67 27.95 -15.27
N GLN A 725 -67.53 27.68 -14.63
CA GLN A 725 -67.36 26.59 -13.67
C GLN A 725 -67.90 26.90 -12.25
N GLU A 726 -68.22 28.17 -11.96
CA GLU A 726 -68.70 28.63 -10.64
C GLU A 726 -70.16 28.23 -10.31
N ARG A 727 -70.79 27.36 -11.12
CA ARG A 727 -72.17 26.88 -10.94
C ARG A 727 -72.36 25.37 -11.17
N THR A 728 -71.86 24.52 -10.26
CA THR A 728 -72.48 23.21 -9.98
C THR A 728 -71.98 22.57 -8.67
N GLU A 729 -72.90 22.19 -7.78
CA GLU A 729 -72.60 21.64 -6.44
C GLU A 729 -71.90 20.26 -6.47
N ALA A 730 -71.91 19.56 -7.61
CA ALA A 730 -71.26 18.26 -7.76
C ALA A 730 -69.74 18.26 -7.51
N ILE A 731 -69.09 19.42 -7.64
CA ILE A 731 -67.63 19.56 -7.48
C ILE A 731 -67.20 19.51 -5.99
N GLU A 732 -68.08 19.83 -5.04
CA GLU A 732 -67.71 19.92 -3.61
C GLU A 732 -67.25 18.59 -3.00
N ASN A 733 -67.83 17.46 -3.43
CA ASN A 733 -67.47 16.14 -2.90
C ASN A 733 -66.05 15.72 -3.30
N VAL A 734 -65.62 16.00 -4.54
CA VAL A 734 -64.24 15.75 -5.00
C VAL A 734 -63.26 16.74 -4.36
N ASN A 735 -63.70 17.99 -4.17
CA ASN A 735 -62.93 19.02 -3.45
C ASN A 735 -62.64 18.68 -1.98
N ARG A 736 -63.31 17.70 -1.35
CA ARG A 736 -63.04 17.35 0.06
C ARG A 736 -61.66 16.70 0.25
N GLU A 737 -61.21 15.88 -0.70
CA GLU A 737 -59.86 15.27 -0.67
C GLU A 737 -58.81 16.15 -1.35
N GLY A 738 -59.10 16.68 -2.54
CA GLY A 738 -58.20 17.63 -3.22
C GLY A 738 -57.94 18.88 -2.35
N GLY A 739 -58.97 19.38 -1.67
CA GLY A 739 -58.92 20.47 -0.71
C GLY A 739 -58.12 20.18 0.57
N LYS A 740 -57.66 18.95 0.82
CA LYS A 740 -56.69 18.65 1.87
C LYS A 740 -55.28 18.97 1.41
N PHE A 741 -54.86 18.41 0.27
CA PHE A 741 -53.56 18.72 -0.36
C PHE A 741 -53.45 20.18 -0.79
N ILE A 742 -54.54 20.80 -1.26
CA ILE A 742 -54.57 22.25 -1.57
C ILE A 742 -54.45 23.10 -0.30
N ARG A 743 -54.90 22.64 0.87
CA ARG A 743 -54.65 23.35 2.14
C ARG A 743 -53.20 23.22 2.62
N GLU A 744 -52.59 22.05 2.41
CA GLU A 744 -51.16 21.85 2.72
C GLU A 744 -50.27 22.66 1.76
N ALA A 745 -50.59 22.67 0.46
CA ALA A 745 -49.92 23.50 -0.55
C ALA A 745 -50.12 25.00 -0.30
N LYS A 746 -51.36 25.50 -0.15
CA LYS A 746 -51.61 26.91 0.20
C LYS A 746 -51.01 27.28 1.57
N GLY A 747 -50.93 26.33 2.50
CA GLY A 747 -50.24 26.49 3.78
C GLY A 747 -48.70 26.53 3.65
N TYR A 748 -48.13 26.01 2.57
CA TYR A 748 -46.71 26.17 2.22
C TYR A 748 -46.49 27.48 1.44
N ASP A 749 -47.28 27.74 0.41
CA ASP A 749 -47.25 28.98 -0.38
C ASP A 749 -47.51 30.22 0.47
N SER A 750 -48.38 30.15 1.47
CA SER A 750 -48.60 31.25 2.43
C SER A 750 -47.37 31.51 3.32
N ARG A 751 -46.64 30.46 3.71
CA ARG A 751 -45.36 30.60 4.44
C ARG A 751 -44.25 31.14 3.52
N MET A 752 -44.20 30.70 2.27
CA MET A 752 -43.29 31.24 1.25
C MET A 752 -43.63 32.69 0.90
N GLY A 753 -44.92 33.07 0.91
CA GLY A 753 -45.40 34.44 0.76
C GLY A 753 -44.99 35.31 1.94
N GLN A 754 -45.20 34.85 3.18
CA GLN A 754 -44.73 35.53 4.40
C GLN A 754 -43.20 35.71 4.43
N PHE A 755 -42.44 34.71 3.94
CA PHE A 755 -40.99 34.79 3.78
C PHE A 755 -40.57 35.78 2.67
N HIS A 756 -41.25 35.76 1.53
CA HIS A 756 -41.07 36.73 0.44
C HIS A 756 -41.35 38.17 0.92
N ASP A 757 -42.49 38.40 1.58
CA ASP A 757 -42.86 39.72 2.09
C ASP A 757 -41.98 40.17 3.27
N SER A 758 -41.42 39.24 4.07
CA SER A 758 -40.38 39.56 5.07
C SER A 758 -39.09 40.05 4.40
N ILE A 759 -38.58 39.34 3.39
CA ILE A 759 -37.38 39.75 2.66
C ILE A 759 -37.60 41.07 1.92
N VAL A 760 -38.78 41.28 1.35
CA VAL A 760 -39.20 42.55 0.74
C VAL A 760 -39.33 43.67 1.78
N GLY A 761 -39.78 43.37 3.00
CA GLY A 761 -39.83 44.33 4.10
C GLY A 761 -38.44 44.75 4.59
N ILE A 762 -37.47 43.83 4.55
CA ILE A 762 -36.08 44.07 4.96
C ILE A 762 -35.28 44.80 3.86
N HIS A 763 -35.43 44.40 2.60
CA HIS A 763 -34.61 44.89 1.48
C HIS A 763 -35.32 45.87 0.53
N GLY A 764 -36.59 46.17 0.78
CA GLY A 764 -37.41 47.10 -0.01
C GLY A 764 -38.02 46.49 -1.28
N PRO A 765 -38.97 47.20 -1.92
CA PRO A 765 -39.75 46.65 -3.04
C PRO A 765 -38.94 46.44 -4.34
N ALA A 766 -37.76 47.05 -4.48
CA ALA A 766 -36.89 46.86 -5.64
C ALA A 766 -36.45 45.39 -5.81
N VAL A 767 -36.17 44.70 -4.69
CA VAL A 767 -35.77 43.29 -4.65
C VAL A 767 -36.83 42.34 -5.23
N LYS A 768 -38.11 42.77 -5.37
CA LYS A 768 -39.13 42.00 -6.12
C LYS A 768 -38.77 41.78 -7.59
N GLN A 769 -37.89 42.59 -8.19
CA GLN A 769 -37.45 42.40 -9.56
C GLN A 769 -36.41 41.28 -9.70
N GLU A 770 -35.54 41.07 -8.72
CA GLU A 770 -34.53 39.98 -8.77
C GLU A 770 -35.15 38.59 -8.57
N PHE A 771 -36.28 38.49 -7.87
CA PHE A 771 -37.04 37.24 -7.75
C PHE A 771 -37.81 36.85 -9.02
N ARG A 772 -37.94 37.74 -10.01
CA ARG A 772 -38.53 37.38 -11.30
C ARG A 772 -37.51 36.65 -12.17
N ARG A 773 -37.72 35.34 -12.35
CA ARG A 773 -37.01 34.56 -13.38
C ARG A 773 -37.23 35.21 -14.75
N THR A 774 -36.17 35.74 -15.35
CA THR A 774 -36.18 36.41 -16.66
C THR A 774 -36.41 35.47 -17.85
N LYS A 775 -36.50 34.16 -17.60
CA LYS A 775 -36.85 33.12 -18.59
C LYS A 775 -37.77 32.08 -17.95
N PRO A 776 -38.88 31.69 -18.63
CA PRO A 776 -39.68 30.54 -18.20
C PRO A 776 -38.85 29.24 -18.20
N GLN A 777 -39.05 28.39 -17.19
CA GLN A 777 -38.56 27.00 -17.21
C GLN A 777 -39.30 26.22 -18.33
N PRO A 778 -38.70 25.21 -19.00
CA PRO A 778 -39.47 24.33 -19.88
C PRO A 778 -40.54 23.59 -19.04
N LYS A 779 -41.65 23.15 -19.65
CA LYS A 779 -42.64 22.35 -18.89
C LYS A 779 -42.02 20.98 -18.60
N ASN A 780 -41.91 20.61 -17.32
CA ASN A 780 -41.48 19.25 -16.95
C ASN A 780 -42.61 18.24 -17.22
N GLY A 781 -42.31 16.95 -17.17
CA GLY A 781 -43.30 15.91 -17.47
C GLY A 781 -44.53 15.96 -16.57
N ALA A 782 -44.36 16.31 -15.30
CA ALA A 782 -45.46 16.51 -14.36
C ALA A 782 -46.42 17.63 -14.79
N GLN A 783 -45.90 18.77 -15.28
CA GLN A 783 -46.72 19.88 -15.78
C GLN A 783 -47.45 19.50 -17.07
N ILE A 784 -46.78 18.86 -18.03
CA ILE A 784 -47.39 18.44 -19.30
C ILE A 784 -48.58 17.50 -19.04
N VAL A 785 -48.38 16.44 -18.27
CA VAL A 785 -49.46 15.45 -17.98
C VAL A 785 -50.58 16.07 -17.11
N THR A 786 -50.28 17.09 -16.29
CA THR A 786 -51.34 17.84 -15.59
C THR A 786 -52.22 18.61 -16.58
N GLU A 787 -51.62 19.34 -17.52
CA GLU A 787 -52.36 20.11 -18.54
C GLU A 787 -53.16 19.20 -19.48
N GLU A 788 -52.61 18.05 -19.88
CA GLU A 788 -53.30 17.04 -20.69
C GLU A 788 -54.51 16.45 -19.95
N LEU A 789 -54.35 16.04 -18.68
CA LEU A 789 -55.47 15.57 -17.86
C LEU A 789 -56.55 16.65 -17.64
N GLU A 790 -56.16 17.90 -17.36
CA GLU A 790 -57.15 18.98 -17.23
C GLU A 790 -57.91 19.22 -18.54
N ALA A 791 -57.24 19.17 -19.70
CA ALA A 791 -57.89 19.33 -21.01
C ALA A 791 -58.89 18.20 -21.28
N LEU A 792 -58.52 16.94 -21.01
CA LEU A 792 -59.39 15.77 -21.12
C LEU A 792 -60.65 15.92 -20.25
N ASN A 793 -60.46 16.20 -18.96
CA ASN A 793 -61.56 16.33 -18.00
C ASN A 793 -62.48 17.52 -18.34
N ARG A 794 -61.92 18.66 -18.79
CA ARG A 794 -62.72 19.80 -19.29
C ARG A 794 -63.57 19.41 -20.49
N ARG A 795 -63.02 18.73 -21.50
CA ARG A 795 -63.79 18.29 -22.70
C ARG A 795 -64.85 17.24 -22.36
N PHE A 796 -64.57 16.28 -21.48
CA PHE A 796 -65.55 15.30 -21.00
C PHE A 796 -66.73 15.98 -20.28
N ALA A 797 -66.45 16.93 -19.38
CA ALA A 797 -67.48 17.68 -18.67
C ALA A 797 -68.31 18.59 -19.61
N GLN A 798 -67.66 19.27 -20.56
CA GLN A 798 -68.31 20.07 -21.60
C GLN A 798 -69.31 19.24 -22.42
N LEU A 799 -68.87 18.12 -22.98
CA LEU A 799 -69.72 17.25 -23.81
C LEU A 799 -70.84 16.60 -22.99
N SER A 800 -70.56 16.15 -21.77
CA SER A 800 -71.58 15.60 -20.87
C SER A 800 -72.71 16.61 -20.59
N SER A 801 -72.36 17.85 -20.26
CA SER A 801 -73.32 18.94 -20.04
C SER A 801 -74.12 19.27 -21.31
N LEU A 802 -73.43 19.43 -22.44
CA LEU A 802 -74.03 19.79 -23.74
C LEU A 802 -75.00 18.71 -24.25
N ILE A 803 -74.65 17.43 -24.07
CA ILE A 803 -75.53 16.29 -24.42
C ILE A 803 -76.75 16.28 -23.51
N LEU A 804 -76.57 16.46 -22.19
CA LEU A 804 -77.68 16.51 -21.23
C LEU A 804 -78.64 17.67 -21.53
N GLU A 805 -78.12 18.87 -21.81
CA GLU A 805 -78.89 20.06 -22.17
C GLU A 805 -79.71 19.82 -23.46
N ARG A 806 -79.06 19.36 -24.53
CA ARG A 806 -79.73 19.09 -25.81
C ARG A 806 -80.76 17.97 -25.69
N ARG A 807 -80.48 16.93 -24.90
CA ARG A 807 -81.41 15.84 -24.58
C ARG A 807 -82.65 16.39 -23.87
N ASN A 808 -82.46 17.20 -22.82
CA ASN A 808 -83.55 17.78 -22.04
C ASN A 808 -84.40 18.72 -22.89
N THR A 809 -83.77 19.58 -23.70
CA THR A 809 -84.45 20.43 -24.69
C THR A 809 -85.32 19.60 -25.64
N MET A 810 -84.78 18.50 -26.18
CA MET A 810 -85.53 17.61 -27.09
C MET A 810 -86.69 16.88 -26.38
N GLN A 811 -86.51 16.46 -25.12
CA GLN A 811 -87.60 15.90 -24.31
C GLN A 811 -88.73 16.91 -24.06
N VAL A 812 -88.39 18.16 -23.74
CA VAL A 812 -89.39 19.25 -23.54
C VAL A 812 -90.13 19.56 -24.84
N LEU A 813 -89.44 19.57 -25.99
CA LEU A 813 -90.08 19.74 -27.31
C LEU A 813 -91.04 18.59 -27.64
N ILE A 814 -90.65 17.34 -27.36
CA ILE A 814 -91.51 16.17 -27.54
C ILE A 814 -92.71 16.21 -26.59
N GLN A 815 -92.54 16.66 -25.33
CA GLN A 815 -93.65 16.85 -24.41
C GLN A 815 -94.60 17.96 -24.88
N ASN A 816 -94.08 19.12 -25.29
CA ASN A 816 -94.89 20.24 -25.78
C ASN A 816 -95.65 19.86 -27.05
N TRP A 817 -95.02 19.16 -28.01
CA TRP A 817 -95.70 18.65 -29.20
C TRP A 817 -96.77 17.61 -28.87
N LYS A 818 -96.48 16.64 -27.98
CA LYS A 818 -97.49 15.67 -27.51
C LYS A 818 -98.65 16.37 -26.81
N ARG A 819 -98.38 17.43 -26.03
CA ARG A 819 -99.41 18.22 -25.36
C ARG A 819 -100.25 19.03 -26.34
N GLN A 820 -99.64 19.72 -27.31
CA GLN A 820 -100.37 20.40 -28.39
C GLN A 820 -101.23 19.43 -29.19
N LYS A 821 -100.70 18.27 -29.57
CA LYS A 821 -101.49 17.26 -30.29
C LYS A 821 -102.64 16.71 -29.44
N GLN A 822 -102.44 16.52 -28.14
CA GLN A 822 -103.50 16.13 -27.21
C GLN A 822 -104.55 17.25 -27.06
N GLU A 823 -104.12 18.50 -26.93
CA GLU A 823 -104.98 19.70 -26.89
C GLU A 823 -105.79 19.83 -28.19
N GLU A 824 -105.19 19.60 -29.36
CA GLU A 824 -105.87 19.57 -30.66
C GLU A 824 -106.87 18.41 -30.77
N GLU A 825 -106.48 17.20 -30.39
CA GLU A 825 -107.38 16.03 -30.40
C GLU A 825 -108.53 16.19 -29.41
N ASP A 826 -108.30 16.75 -28.23
CA ASP A 826 -109.33 16.96 -27.20
C ASP A 826 -110.21 18.17 -27.52
N MET A 827 -109.68 19.23 -28.14
CA MET A 827 -110.48 20.28 -28.77
C MET A 827 -111.35 19.73 -29.90
N ARG A 828 -110.83 18.81 -30.72
CA ARG A 828 -111.63 18.17 -31.78
C ARG A 828 -112.70 17.25 -31.21
N LYS A 829 -112.39 16.46 -30.17
CA LYS A 829 -113.38 15.66 -29.43
C LYS A 829 -114.43 16.56 -28.77
N ALA A 830 -114.03 17.69 -28.18
CA ALA A 830 -114.94 18.64 -27.55
C ALA A 830 -115.84 19.36 -28.56
N ASP A 831 -115.35 19.68 -29.76
CA ASP A 831 -116.15 20.21 -30.87
C ASP A 831 -117.09 19.14 -31.46
N GLU A 832 -116.61 17.91 -31.68
CA GLU A 832 -117.43 16.75 -32.06
C GLU A 832 -118.54 16.46 -31.00
N GLU A 833 -118.22 16.56 -29.71
CA GLU A 833 -119.17 16.38 -28.62
C GLU A 833 -120.11 17.57 -28.45
N ALA A 834 -119.63 18.82 -28.59
CA ALA A 834 -120.47 20.01 -28.58
C ALA A 834 -121.48 19.98 -29.74
N LYS A 835 -121.08 19.52 -30.93
CA LYS A 835 -121.99 19.26 -32.06
C LYS A 835 -123.03 18.19 -31.73
N ARG A 836 -122.66 17.09 -31.06
CA ARG A 836 -123.61 16.07 -30.57
C ARG A 836 -124.59 16.64 -29.53
N ARG A 837 -124.08 17.36 -28.51
CA ARG A 837 -124.89 17.98 -27.45
C ARG A 837 -125.83 19.06 -28.01
N ALA A 838 -125.39 19.86 -28.98
CA ALA A 838 -126.23 20.83 -29.68
C ALA A 838 -127.34 20.15 -30.51
N PHE A 839 -127.03 19.03 -31.18
CA PHE A 839 -128.01 18.23 -31.90
C PHE A 839 -129.06 17.60 -30.97
N GLU A 840 -128.64 17.04 -29.83
CA GLU A 840 -129.56 16.52 -28.80
C GLU A 840 -130.39 17.63 -28.15
N ALA A 841 -129.81 18.79 -27.85
CA ALA A 841 -130.54 19.94 -27.30
C ALA A 841 -131.58 20.50 -28.30
N ALA A 842 -131.25 20.56 -29.60
CA ALA A 842 -132.20 20.93 -30.64
C ALA A 842 -133.34 19.91 -30.77
N ARG A 843 -133.03 18.61 -30.71
CA ARG A 843 -134.01 17.51 -30.69
C ARG A 843 -134.93 17.57 -29.46
N LEU A 844 -134.38 17.83 -28.28
CA LEU A 844 -135.15 17.94 -27.04
C LEU A 844 -136.07 19.17 -27.07
N LYS A 845 -135.56 20.33 -27.50
CA LYS A 845 -136.38 21.55 -27.66
C LYS A 845 -137.52 21.35 -28.66
N ALA A 846 -137.26 20.68 -29.79
CA ALA A 846 -138.31 20.35 -30.76
C ALA A 846 -139.39 19.42 -30.17
N LEU A 847 -139.03 18.56 -29.22
CA LEU A 847 -139.96 17.70 -28.48
C LEU A 847 -140.78 18.50 -27.45
N GLU A 848 -140.14 19.42 -26.71
CA GLU A 848 -140.81 20.31 -25.75
C GLU A 848 -141.79 21.27 -26.44
N ASP A 849 -141.41 21.88 -27.56
CA ASP A 849 -142.29 22.78 -28.31
C ASP A 849 -143.45 22.02 -28.98
N ALA A 850 -143.25 20.75 -29.37
CA ALA A 850 -144.34 19.88 -29.82
C ALA A 850 -145.32 19.51 -28.68
N ASP A 851 -144.83 19.23 -27.47
CA ASP A 851 -145.67 18.95 -26.30
C ASP A 851 -146.41 20.20 -25.78
N ARG A 852 -145.77 21.38 -25.88
CA ARG A 852 -146.39 22.69 -25.61
C ARG A 852 -147.60 22.91 -26.53
N LEU A 853 -147.43 22.72 -27.84
CA LEU A 853 -148.50 22.78 -28.84
C LEU A 853 -149.60 21.73 -28.63
N ARG A 854 -149.27 20.59 -28.02
CA ARG A 854 -150.23 19.52 -27.67
C ARG A 854 -151.13 19.96 -26.51
N LYS A 855 -150.55 20.50 -25.45
CA LYS A 855 -151.26 21.03 -24.26
C LYS A 855 -152.15 22.22 -24.60
N GLU A 856 -151.71 23.11 -25.50
CA GLU A 856 -152.55 24.22 -25.98
C GLU A 856 -153.80 23.74 -26.73
N ARG A 857 -153.70 22.64 -27.50
CA ARG A 857 -154.87 22.01 -28.16
C ARG A 857 -155.82 21.39 -27.15
N GLU A 858 -155.31 20.61 -26.19
CA GLU A 858 -156.12 19.96 -25.15
C GLU A 858 -156.88 21.00 -24.30
N ALA A 859 -156.23 22.11 -23.93
CA ALA A 859 -156.89 23.23 -23.24
C ALA A 859 -157.99 23.90 -24.08
N ALA A 860 -157.77 24.06 -25.38
CA ALA A 860 -158.76 24.65 -26.30
C ALA A 860 -160.00 23.74 -26.52
N GLU A 861 -159.85 22.42 -26.42
CA GLU A 861 -160.99 21.50 -26.50
C GLU A 861 -161.78 21.41 -25.18
N ALA A 862 -161.11 21.41 -24.03
CA ALA A 862 -161.77 21.49 -22.72
C ALA A 862 -162.68 22.73 -22.62
N ALA A 863 -162.18 23.90 -23.04
CA ALA A 863 -162.95 25.15 -23.07
C ALA A 863 -164.18 25.12 -24.01
N ARG A 864 -164.20 24.23 -25.01
CA ARG A 864 -165.35 24.02 -25.91
C ARG A 864 -166.40 23.09 -25.32
N GLN A 865 -165.99 22.08 -24.53
CA GLN A 865 -166.93 21.21 -23.82
C GLN A 865 -167.64 21.95 -22.68
N GLU A 866 -166.91 22.79 -21.94
CA GLU A 866 -167.43 23.60 -20.83
C GLU A 866 -168.56 24.56 -21.28
N ARG A 867 -168.45 25.17 -22.47
CA ARG A 867 -169.53 26.00 -23.03
C ARG A 867 -170.80 25.21 -23.33
N ARG A 868 -170.67 24.01 -23.92
CA ARG A 868 -171.84 23.18 -24.31
C ARG A 868 -172.68 22.75 -23.11
N ARG A 869 -172.07 22.40 -21.98
CA ARG A 869 -172.80 22.03 -20.75
C ARG A 869 -173.66 23.19 -20.23
N ARG A 870 -173.10 24.41 -20.22
CA ARG A 870 -173.80 25.63 -19.78
C ARG A 870 -174.95 26.02 -20.72
N GLU A 871 -174.81 25.74 -22.02
CA GLU A 871 -175.88 25.94 -23.02
C GLU A 871 -177.03 24.92 -22.91
N GLU A 872 -176.77 23.70 -22.40
CA GLU A 872 -177.83 22.71 -22.13
C GLU A 872 -178.59 22.98 -20.81
N GLU A 873 -177.89 23.35 -19.74
CA GLU A 873 -178.50 23.64 -18.42
C GLU A 873 -179.49 24.82 -18.50
N ASP A 874 -179.13 25.90 -19.18
CA ASP A 874 -179.99 27.09 -19.32
C ASP A 874 -181.19 26.84 -20.23
N ARG A 875 -181.09 25.86 -21.15
CA ARG A 875 -182.18 25.41 -22.03
C ARG A 875 -183.20 24.54 -21.27
N LEU A 876 -182.73 23.65 -20.39
CA LEU A 876 -183.57 22.81 -19.52
C LEU A 876 -184.36 23.64 -18.50
N ARG A 877 -183.80 24.75 -18.02
CA ARG A 877 -184.47 25.67 -17.09
C ARG A 877 -185.70 26.33 -17.71
N ARG A 878 -185.54 26.94 -18.89
CA ARG A 878 -186.62 27.64 -19.62
C ARG A 878 -187.73 26.72 -20.12
N GLN A 879 -187.46 25.41 -20.25
CA GLN A 879 -188.48 24.42 -20.57
C GLN A 879 -189.49 24.26 -19.40
N ARG A 880 -188.99 24.15 -18.15
CA ARG A 880 -189.82 23.90 -16.96
C ARG A 880 -190.70 25.08 -16.56
N GLU A 881 -190.19 26.30 -16.71
CA GLU A 881 -190.94 27.53 -16.42
C GLU A 881 -192.16 27.70 -17.36
N LYS A 882 -192.10 27.12 -18.58
CA LYS A 882 -193.16 27.23 -19.58
C LYS A 882 -194.30 26.22 -19.38
N ASP A 883 -194.00 25.00 -18.94
CA ASP A 883 -195.00 23.94 -18.70
C ASP A 883 -195.94 24.27 -17.52
N ASP A 884 -195.51 25.12 -16.58
CA ASP A 884 -196.29 25.56 -15.41
C ASP A 884 -197.21 26.75 -15.73
N GLU A 885 -196.84 27.66 -16.64
CA GLU A 885 -197.74 28.73 -17.12
C GLU A 885 -198.90 28.15 -17.94
N ASP A 886 -198.61 27.21 -18.83
CA ASP A 886 -199.58 26.60 -19.75
C ASP A 886 -200.63 25.75 -19.02
N ARG A 887 -200.30 25.25 -17.81
CA ARG A 887 -201.25 24.56 -16.93
C ARG A 887 -202.28 25.52 -16.32
N ARG A 888 -201.83 26.67 -15.81
CA ARG A 888 -202.70 27.67 -15.15
C ARG A 888 -203.69 28.33 -16.10
N ARG A 889 -203.28 28.59 -17.35
CA ARG A 889 -204.16 29.20 -18.37
C ARG A 889 -205.39 28.34 -18.70
N ARG A 890 -205.23 27.00 -18.71
CA ARG A 890 -206.32 26.06 -19.05
C ARG A 890 -207.42 26.02 -17.99
N GLU A 891 -207.07 26.25 -16.72
CA GLU A 891 -208.04 26.27 -15.62
C GLU A 891 -208.88 27.57 -15.60
N GLU A 892 -208.34 28.70 -16.09
CA GLU A 892 -209.11 29.95 -16.23
C GLU A 892 -210.07 29.94 -17.43
N GLU A 893 -209.71 29.27 -18.54
CA GLU A 893 -210.55 29.21 -19.74
C GLU A 893 -211.82 28.37 -19.56
N GLU A 894 -211.75 27.22 -18.86
CA GLU A 894 -212.95 26.43 -18.52
C GLU A 894 -213.93 27.23 -17.66
N ARG A 895 -213.41 28.03 -16.71
CA ARG A 895 -214.22 28.84 -15.80
C ARG A 895 -214.97 29.94 -16.55
N ARG A 896 -214.34 30.62 -17.51
CA ARG A 896 -215.00 31.65 -18.34
C ARG A 896 -216.09 31.08 -19.24
N ARG A 897 -215.89 29.90 -19.85
CA ARG A 897 -216.89 29.28 -20.74
C ARG A 897 -218.23 29.02 -20.04
N ARG A 898 -218.23 28.68 -18.76
CA ARG A 898 -219.45 28.45 -17.97
C ARG A 898 -220.26 29.74 -17.70
N GLU A 899 -219.62 30.91 -17.68
CA GLU A 899 -220.29 32.20 -17.40
C GLU A 899 -220.88 32.88 -18.66
N GLU A 900 -220.40 32.55 -19.86
CA GLU A 900 -220.93 33.10 -21.12
C GLU A 900 -222.14 32.32 -21.65
N GLU A 901 -222.17 30.99 -21.47
CA GLU A 901 -223.24 30.14 -22.01
C GLU A 901 -224.58 30.36 -21.29
N GLU A 902 -224.57 30.67 -19.99
CA GLU A 902 -225.81 31.01 -19.25
C GLU A 902 -226.38 32.38 -19.66
N LYS A 903 -225.52 33.39 -19.89
CA LYS A 903 -225.94 34.73 -20.32
C LYS A 903 -226.59 34.72 -21.70
N ARG A 904 -226.14 33.83 -22.60
CA ARG A 904 -226.66 33.75 -23.97
C ARG A 904 -228.07 33.15 -24.09
N ARG A 905 -228.56 32.42 -23.08
CA ARG A 905 -229.91 31.82 -23.09
C ARG A 905 -231.02 32.66 -22.43
N LYS A 906 -230.69 33.78 -21.76
CA LYS A 906 -231.66 34.63 -21.04
C LYS A 906 -232.03 35.95 -21.75
N GLN A 907 -231.45 36.25 -22.92
CA GLN A 907 -231.52 37.59 -23.53
C GLN A 907 -232.36 37.72 -24.83
N VAL A 908 -233.07 36.67 -25.28
CA VAL A 908 -233.98 36.75 -26.46
C VAL A 908 -235.34 36.11 -26.14
N GLY A 909 -236.03 36.62 -25.11
CA GLY A 909 -237.37 36.18 -24.73
C GLY A 909 -238.52 37.08 -25.22
N ILE A 910 -238.24 38.30 -25.72
CA ILE A 910 -239.25 39.33 -26.01
C ILE A 910 -238.90 40.10 -27.30
N SER A 911 -239.29 39.54 -28.46
CA SER A 911 -239.42 40.18 -29.80
C SER A 911 -239.76 39.08 -30.83
N LEU A 912 -240.90 38.38 -30.73
CA LEU A 912 -242.25 38.76 -31.14
C LEU A 912 -242.40 39.16 -32.63
N LEU A 913 -242.93 38.21 -33.42
CA LEU A 913 -243.89 38.30 -34.55
C LEU A 913 -243.58 39.18 -35.79
N SER A 914 -244.21 38.79 -36.92
CA SER A 914 -244.05 39.32 -38.30
C SER A 914 -242.68 39.05 -38.94
N GLU A 915 -242.52 38.65 -40.21
CA GLU A 915 -243.43 38.18 -41.28
C GLU A 915 -242.68 37.00 -42.00
N LEU A 916 -243.30 35.92 -42.49
CA LEU A 916 -244.18 35.78 -43.66
C LEU A 916 -243.58 36.21 -45.02
N LEU A 917 -243.55 35.25 -45.96
CA LEU A 917 -243.52 35.39 -47.43
C LEU A 917 -242.22 35.82 -48.18
N ARG A 918 -242.05 35.16 -49.35
CA ARG A 918 -241.24 35.50 -50.56
C ARG A 918 -239.72 35.26 -50.46
N VAL A 919 -239.06 34.79 -51.52
CA VAL A 919 -239.55 34.29 -52.84
C VAL A 919 -238.74 33.08 -53.28
#